data_AF-A0A7H8TCN8-F1
#
_entry.id   AF-A0A7H8TCN8-F1
#
_cell.length_a   1.000
_cell.length_b   1.000
_cell.length_c   1.000
_cell.angle_alpha   90.00
_cell.angle_beta   90.00
_cell.angle_gamma   90.00
#
_symmetry.space_group_name_H-M   'P 1'
#
loop_
_entity.id
_entity.type
_entity.pdbx_description
1 polymer ?
#
loop_
_entity_poly.entity_id
_entity_poly.type
_entity_poly.pdbx_seq_one_letter_code
_entity_poly.pdbx_strand_id
1 'polypeptide(L)'
;MSACVPTRADEPRREEHSHEPHSPPPARRPRLAGADVSASIAVFLIALPLSLGIALATGAPLQAGLVAAAVGGLVAGRLGGAPLQVSGPAAGLTVVTAELIHQYGWRTTCAITVLAGIAQLGLGLLRVARTALAVSPAIVHGMLAGIGVTIAVAQLHIVLGGVPHSSVLDNLRELPAQLARVHPAALAVSVLTLALLVLWPRLPGRAGKLLRKVPTPLVAVAVATTTASLMGLSLPKVDLPSWSSHALAALPDGPVLGLVAAVLTITLVCSVQSLLGAVAVDKLVAGRPEQSAQVGRSDLDRELLGQGAANVVSGALGGLPIAGVAVRSSANVHAGAVSRNSTMLHGVLVVIAALLMVPILELIPLASLAALVMAVGIQMVSLHHIRTVTRHREVLVYAVTTLAVVFFGVLEGVTLGIAMAVGVALHRLTRTRITHDETEGVHHVHVRGQLTFLAVPRLSRTLHLVPQGADAVVELDGSFMDHAAYESLQDWQNTHTVHGGTVELVGRRSGVRIGEPTGPAGLQALTGVAPEESDDCRCHPWTPWRNHQCEIPEAALLRDGQPGDTQGTEADGTGGGAAPSDADGALRADGTDSTGGHGGTGEPGKVSEPSPSSGGADALARPDAPEDNTAYASEGTGTSTATGTGAGPRAGTAAATSTGARTGAAADTGTNTGTGAATDTSRPSARQLARGISAFQRNTAPLVRGELARLAREGQQPSQLFLTCADSRLVTSMITSSGPGDLFVVRNVGNLVPLPGRESGDDSVAAAIEYAVDVLEVRSITVCGHSGCGAMQALLASEPGAAQTPLRRWLRHGEPSLQRMSAEDRPWARLAGRAPADAVEQLCLTNVVQQLEHLRSHESVARALRAGELELHGMYFHVGEAQAYLLTEGHEDRVFDHVGVADLSA
;
A
#
# COMPACT_ATOMS: atom_id res chain seq x y z
N MET A 1 -54.23 26.05 18.33
CA MET A 1 -54.12 27.28 17.51
C MET A 1 -53.72 28.38 18.48
N SER A 2 -52.48 28.86 18.48
CA SER A 2 -51.86 29.78 17.50
C SER A 2 -52.21 31.25 17.76
N ALA A 3 -51.25 32.01 18.29
CA ALA A 3 -51.09 33.46 18.12
C ALA A 3 -49.74 33.93 18.69
N CYS A 4 -48.72 34.06 17.83
CA CYS A 4 -47.48 34.79 18.15
C CYS A 4 -47.50 36.15 17.45
N VAL A 5 -47.33 37.26 18.18
CA VAL A 5 -46.77 38.55 17.68
C VAL A 5 -46.22 39.37 18.87
N PRO A 6 -45.40 40.44 18.70
CA PRO A 6 -44.01 40.37 19.18
C PRO A 6 -43.53 41.58 20.01
N THR A 7 -42.31 41.51 20.56
CA THR A 7 -41.53 42.71 20.94
C THR A 7 -40.03 42.54 20.69
N ARG A 8 -39.38 43.63 20.27
CA ARG A 8 -37.95 43.74 19.95
C ARG A 8 -37.09 43.82 21.22
N ALA A 9 -35.82 43.41 21.10
CA ALA A 9 -34.69 43.93 21.87
C ALA A 9 -33.49 44.07 20.91
N ASP A 10 -32.65 45.09 21.12
CA ASP A 10 -31.67 45.56 20.13
C ASP A 10 -30.41 44.67 20.01
N GLU A 11 -29.92 44.49 18.78
CA GLU A 11 -28.59 43.92 18.52
C GLU A 11 -27.49 44.98 18.61
N PRO A 12 -26.36 44.71 19.32
CA PRO A 12 -25.18 45.55 19.27
C PRO A 12 -24.43 45.38 17.95
N ARG A 13 -23.98 46.50 17.36
CA ARG A 13 -23.22 46.53 16.10
C ARG A 13 -21.98 45.64 16.15
N ARG A 14 -21.86 44.69 15.22
CA ARG A 14 -20.57 44.06 14.87
C ARG A 14 -19.76 45.03 14.02
N GLU A 15 -18.50 45.27 14.42
CA GLU A 15 -17.50 45.87 13.54
C GLU A 15 -17.02 44.82 12.53
N GLU A 16 -17.30 45.03 11.24
CA GLU A 16 -16.76 44.19 10.16
C GLU A 16 -15.25 44.39 10.04
N HIS A 17 -14.47 43.50 10.67
CA HIS A 17 -13.06 43.34 10.37
C HIS A 17 -12.91 42.66 9.00
N SER A 18 -12.74 43.48 7.96
CA SER A 18 -12.42 43.01 6.61
C SER A 18 -11.04 42.36 6.58
N HIS A 19 -10.99 41.03 6.71
CA HIS A 19 -9.77 40.27 6.47
C HIS A 19 -9.33 40.39 5.01
N GLU A 20 -8.23 41.09 4.74
CA GLU A 20 -7.56 41.00 3.44
C GLU A 20 -7.16 39.54 3.18
N PRO A 21 -7.48 38.98 2.00
CA PRO A 21 -7.07 37.63 1.64
C PRO A 21 -5.54 37.58 1.54
N HIS A 22 -4.90 36.78 2.40
CA HIS A 22 -3.46 36.60 2.38
C HIS A 22 -2.97 36.19 0.98
N SER A 23 -2.13 37.03 0.38
CA SER A 23 -1.50 36.72 -0.91
C SER A 23 -0.73 35.41 -0.81
N PRO A 24 -0.85 34.49 -1.80
CA PRO A 24 -0.09 33.26 -1.81
C PRO A 24 1.43 33.57 -1.82
N PRO A 25 2.27 32.79 -1.13
CA PRO A 25 3.71 33.03 -1.11
C PRO A 25 4.26 33.01 -2.55
N PRO A 26 5.17 33.92 -2.91
CA PRO A 26 5.64 34.05 -4.28
C PRO A 26 6.24 32.72 -4.74
N ALA A 27 5.72 32.19 -5.86
CA ALA A 27 6.13 30.92 -6.41
C ALA A 27 7.63 30.95 -6.70
N ARG A 28 8.44 30.33 -5.82
CA ARG A 28 9.88 30.18 -6.02
C ARG A 28 10.09 29.44 -7.35
N ARG A 29 10.58 30.17 -8.37
CA ARG A 29 10.96 29.59 -9.66
C ARG A 29 11.83 28.35 -9.39
N PRO A 30 11.55 27.18 -10.01
CA PRO A 30 12.32 25.97 -9.76
C PRO A 30 13.76 26.20 -10.25
N ARG A 31 14.66 26.49 -9.31
CA ARG A 31 16.10 26.56 -9.61
C ARG A 31 16.55 25.14 -9.93
N LEU A 32 17.17 24.94 -11.10
CA LEU A 32 17.87 23.70 -11.42
C LEU A 32 18.87 23.40 -10.29
N ALA A 33 18.72 22.24 -9.65
CA ALA A 33 19.74 21.77 -8.73
C ALA A 33 20.98 21.37 -9.54
N GLY A 34 22.19 21.74 -9.07
CA GLY A 34 23.43 21.30 -9.71
C GLY A 34 23.53 19.77 -9.81
N ALA A 35 22.94 19.06 -8.84
CA ALA A 35 22.84 17.61 -8.83
C ALA A 35 22.00 17.04 -10.00
N ASP A 36 20.91 17.70 -10.40
CA ASP A 36 20.11 17.31 -11.58
C ASP A 36 20.90 17.54 -12.89
N VAL A 37 21.76 18.56 -12.94
CA VAL A 37 22.64 18.79 -14.10
C VAL A 37 23.69 17.68 -14.19
N SER A 38 24.40 17.36 -13.11
CA SER A 38 25.39 16.27 -13.11
C SER A 38 24.77 14.90 -13.39
N ALA A 39 23.56 14.64 -12.87
CA ALA A 39 22.86 13.39 -13.12
C ALA A 39 22.35 13.30 -14.57
N SER A 40 21.81 14.38 -15.14
CA SER A 40 21.36 14.38 -16.54
C SER A 40 22.50 14.13 -17.53
N ILE A 41 23.70 14.67 -17.28
CA ILE A 41 24.92 14.38 -18.06
C ILE A 41 25.31 12.90 -17.92
N ALA A 42 25.36 12.36 -16.70
CA ALA A 42 25.70 10.95 -16.48
C ALA A 42 24.72 9.99 -17.19
N VAL A 43 23.43 10.28 -17.12
CA VAL A 43 22.37 9.53 -17.80
C VAL A 43 22.48 9.66 -19.32
N PHE A 44 22.71 10.87 -19.85
CA PHE A 44 22.89 11.14 -21.27
C PHE A 44 24.04 10.33 -21.89
N LEU A 45 25.19 10.31 -21.22
CA LEU A 45 26.37 9.55 -21.66
C LEU A 45 26.15 8.02 -21.64
N ILE A 46 25.25 7.50 -20.79
CA ILE A 46 24.81 6.09 -20.80
C ILE A 46 23.79 5.85 -21.92
N ALA A 47 22.86 6.80 -22.10
CA ALA A 47 21.69 6.64 -22.94
C ALA A 47 22.01 6.68 -24.43
N LEU A 48 22.92 7.55 -24.90
CA LEU A 48 23.28 7.64 -26.32
C LEU A 48 23.71 6.29 -26.95
N PRO A 49 24.79 5.63 -26.48
CA PRO A 49 25.24 4.37 -27.10
C PRO A 49 24.22 3.25 -26.91
N LEU A 50 23.50 3.23 -25.78
CA LEU A 50 22.47 2.22 -25.51
C LEU A 50 21.24 2.39 -26.41
N SER A 51 20.83 3.61 -26.72
CA SER A 51 19.72 3.89 -27.64
C SER A 51 20.03 3.48 -29.07
N LEU A 52 21.24 3.80 -29.56
CA LEU A 52 21.69 3.38 -30.89
C LEU A 52 21.81 1.85 -30.98
N GLY A 53 22.36 1.23 -29.93
CA GLY A 53 22.41 -0.23 -29.83
C GLY A 53 21.04 -0.89 -29.85
N ILE A 54 20.06 -0.39 -29.09
CA ILE A 54 18.71 -0.95 -29.10
C ILE A 54 18.06 -0.78 -30.49
N ALA A 55 18.24 0.38 -31.15
CA ALA A 55 17.74 0.57 -32.51
C ALA A 55 18.35 -0.44 -33.51
N LEU A 56 19.67 -0.63 -33.47
CA LEU A 56 20.38 -1.65 -34.25
C LEU A 56 19.81 -3.05 -33.99
N ALA A 57 19.62 -3.41 -32.72
CA ALA A 57 19.12 -4.73 -32.34
C ALA A 57 17.63 -4.95 -32.65
N THR A 58 16.84 -3.89 -32.79
CA THR A 58 15.48 -3.94 -33.35
C THR A 58 15.43 -4.03 -34.88
N GLY A 59 16.54 -3.77 -35.59
CA GLY A 59 16.51 -3.56 -37.04
C GLY A 59 15.79 -2.26 -37.46
N ALA A 60 15.66 -1.29 -36.54
CA ALA A 60 15.05 0.00 -36.78
C ALA A 60 16.07 1.04 -37.25
N PRO A 61 15.66 2.11 -37.95
CA PRO A 61 16.53 3.25 -38.25
C PRO A 61 17.18 3.79 -36.97
N LEU A 62 18.49 4.04 -36.99
CA LEU A 62 19.24 4.35 -35.77
C LEU A 62 18.79 5.66 -35.10
N GLN A 63 18.29 6.64 -35.89
CA GLN A 63 17.66 7.84 -35.34
C GLN A 63 16.43 7.55 -34.46
N ALA A 64 15.68 6.46 -34.70
CA ALA A 64 14.48 6.13 -33.94
C ALA A 64 14.76 5.87 -32.45
N GLY A 65 15.96 5.36 -32.12
CA GLY A 65 16.43 5.21 -30.74
C GLY A 65 16.79 6.54 -30.08
N LEU A 66 17.26 7.51 -30.85
CA LEU A 66 17.52 8.88 -30.37
C LEU A 66 16.20 9.63 -30.15
N VAL A 67 15.25 9.55 -31.09
CA VAL A 67 13.89 10.10 -30.95
C VAL A 67 13.21 9.54 -29.70
N ALA A 68 13.20 8.21 -29.52
CA ALA A 68 12.59 7.57 -28.35
C ALA A 68 13.25 8.00 -27.02
N ALA A 69 14.56 8.25 -27.00
CA ALA A 69 15.23 8.73 -25.80
C ALA A 69 14.97 10.22 -25.51
N ALA A 70 14.92 11.07 -26.55
CA ALA A 70 14.52 12.46 -26.41
C ALA A 70 13.07 12.58 -25.90
N VAL A 71 12.12 11.88 -26.53
CA VAL A 71 10.71 11.86 -26.15
C VAL A 71 10.53 11.24 -24.75
N GLY A 72 11.29 10.20 -24.40
CA GLY A 72 11.27 9.59 -23.06
C GLY A 72 11.75 10.54 -21.97
N GLY A 73 12.83 11.28 -22.21
CA GLY A 73 13.31 12.32 -21.27
C GLY A 73 12.34 13.50 -21.14
N LEU A 74 11.81 13.99 -22.27
CA LEU A 74 10.96 15.18 -22.31
C LEU A 74 9.51 14.90 -21.90
N VAL A 75 8.81 14.03 -22.62
CA VAL A 75 7.36 13.80 -22.47
C VAL A 75 7.07 12.96 -21.23
N ALA A 76 7.69 11.78 -21.10
CA ALA A 76 7.49 10.94 -19.92
C ALA A 76 8.10 11.59 -18.65
N GLY A 77 9.26 12.25 -18.73
CA GLY A 77 9.81 13.02 -17.59
C GLY A 77 8.87 14.14 -17.09
N ARG A 78 8.22 14.85 -18.02
CA ARG A 78 7.31 15.97 -17.71
C ARG A 78 5.92 15.52 -17.24
N LEU A 79 5.37 14.44 -17.81
CA LEU A 79 3.99 14.00 -17.58
C LEU A 79 3.90 12.84 -16.57
N GLY A 80 4.86 11.93 -16.58
CA GLY A 80 4.88 10.68 -15.82
C GLY A 80 4.78 10.82 -14.31
N GLY A 81 4.69 9.70 -13.62
CA GLY A 81 4.42 9.62 -12.20
C GLY A 81 5.68 9.50 -11.35
N ALA A 82 6.73 8.89 -11.89
CA ALA A 82 7.99 8.61 -11.20
C ALA A 82 9.04 9.72 -11.45
N PRO A 83 9.36 10.60 -10.48
CA PRO A 83 10.14 11.81 -10.74
C PRO A 83 11.58 11.58 -11.25
N LEU A 84 12.22 10.50 -10.82
CA LEU A 84 13.61 10.16 -11.17
C LEU A 84 13.72 9.04 -12.20
N GLN A 85 12.59 8.53 -12.69
CA GLN A 85 12.56 7.51 -13.74
C GLN A 85 12.99 8.12 -15.08
N VAL A 86 13.98 7.50 -15.71
CA VAL A 86 14.42 7.83 -17.06
C VAL A 86 13.76 6.84 -18.02
N SER A 87 12.82 7.35 -18.82
CA SER A 87 12.21 6.58 -19.91
C SER A 87 12.99 6.72 -21.21
N GLY A 88 12.86 5.73 -22.07
CA GLY A 88 13.45 5.70 -23.42
C GLY A 88 13.25 4.34 -24.07
N PRO A 89 13.97 4.04 -25.17
CA PRO A 89 13.95 2.70 -25.75
C PRO A 89 14.47 1.69 -24.73
N ALA A 90 13.70 0.64 -24.48
CA ALA A 90 14.01 -0.38 -23.48
C ALA A 90 14.50 -1.68 -24.15
N ALA A 91 15.59 -2.26 -23.62
CA ALA A 91 16.10 -3.54 -24.13
C ALA A 91 15.03 -4.64 -24.11
N GLY A 92 14.13 -4.62 -23.13
CA GLY A 92 13.01 -5.57 -23.02
C GLY A 92 11.94 -5.46 -24.13
N LEU A 93 11.98 -4.42 -24.99
CA LEU A 93 11.08 -4.28 -26.15
C LEU A 93 11.77 -4.67 -27.47
N THR A 94 13.08 -4.96 -27.45
CA THR A 94 13.91 -5.19 -28.65
C THR A 94 13.35 -6.29 -29.54
N VAL A 95 13.07 -7.46 -28.96
CA VAL A 95 12.64 -8.66 -29.69
C VAL A 95 11.26 -8.44 -30.30
N VAL A 96 10.30 -7.99 -29.50
CA VAL A 96 8.93 -7.69 -29.95
C VAL A 96 8.95 -6.67 -31.07
N THR A 97 9.73 -5.60 -30.93
CA THR A 97 9.79 -4.54 -31.96
C THR A 97 10.46 -5.05 -33.23
N ALA A 98 11.52 -5.87 -33.14
CA ALA A 98 12.15 -6.50 -34.30
C ALA A 98 11.19 -7.41 -35.08
N GLU A 99 10.40 -8.20 -34.36
CA GLU A 99 9.37 -9.09 -34.94
C GLU A 99 8.28 -8.29 -35.65
N LEU A 100 7.76 -7.22 -35.02
CA LEU A 100 6.77 -6.33 -35.65
C LEU A 100 7.33 -5.60 -36.88
N ILE A 101 8.61 -5.21 -36.86
CA ILE A 101 9.28 -4.60 -38.03
C ILE A 101 9.40 -5.61 -39.17
N HIS A 102 9.76 -6.87 -38.86
CA HIS A 102 9.86 -7.93 -39.84
C HIS A 102 8.49 -8.32 -40.43
N GLN A 103 7.42 -8.30 -39.62
CA GLN A 103 6.08 -8.72 -40.03
C GLN A 103 5.27 -7.61 -40.72
N TYR A 104 5.31 -6.38 -40.21
CA TYR A 104 4.45 -5.27 -40.65
C TYR A 104 5.23 -4.07 -41.22
N GLY A 105 6.56 -4.08 -41.12
CA GLY A 105 7.41 -2.95 -41.51
C GLY A 105 7.50 -1.84 -40.47
N TRP A 106 8.49 -0.97 -40.65
CA TRP A 106 8.83 0.10 -39.70
C TRP A 106 7.69 1.12 -39.49
N ARG A 107 7.08 1.60 -40.58
CA ARG A 107 6.01 2.63 -40.51
C ARG A 107 4.76 2.14 -39.80
N THR A 108 4.41 0.87 -39.97
CA THR A 108 3.30 0.21 -39.28
C THR A 108 3.62 0.00 -37.81
N THR A 109 4.87 -0.40 -37.49
CA THR A 109 5.34 -0.52 -36.11
C THR A 109 5.27 0.81 -35.36
N CYS A 110 5.55 1.93 -36.04
CA CYS A 110 5.34 3.28 -35.50
C CYS A 110 3.87 3.54 -35.15
N ALA A 111 2.91 3.17 -36.01
CA ALA A 111 1.49 3.29 -35.72
C ALA A 111 1.00 2.35 -34.61
N ILE A 112 1.50 1.10 -34.56
CA ILE A 112 1.28 0.18 -33.43
C ILE A 112 1.74 0.81 -32.12
N THR A 113 2.87 1.53 -32.12
CA THR A 113 3.39 2.25 -30.96
C THR A 113 2.46 3.42 -30.55
N VAL A 114 1.88 4.15 -31.51
CA VAL A 114 0.86 5.18 -31.23
C VAL A 114 -0.39 4.57 -30.60
N LEU A 115 -0.93 3.50 -31.20
CA LEU A 115 -2.13 2.81 -30.71
C LEU A 115 -1.90 2.21 -29.31
N ALA A 116 -0.71 1.66 -29.05
CA ALA A 116 -0.31 1.19 -27.72
C ALA A 116 -0.23 2.35 -26.71
N GLY A 117 0.29 3.51 -27.12
CA GLY A 117 0.29 4.72 -26.29
C GLY A 117 -1.13 5.18 -25.92
N ILE A 118 -2.08 5.11 -26.87
CA ILE A 118 -3.51 5.39 -26.62
C ILE A 118 -4.11 4.38 -25.63
N ALA A 119 -3.82 3.08 -25.80
CA ALA A 119 -4.27 2.04 -24.87
C ALA A 119 -3.69 2.26 -23.45
N GLN A 120 -2.42 2.64 -23.33
CA GLN A 120 -1.79 3.00 -22.05
C GLN A 120 -2.43 4.23 -21.39
N LEU A 121 -2.80 5.25 -22.18
CA LEU A 121 -3.58 6.39 -21.67
C LEU A 121 -4.92 5.91 -21.11
N GLY A 122 -5.63 5.03 -21.81
CA GLY A 122 -6.85 4.38 -21.32
C GLY A 122 -6.66 3.65 -19.98
N LEU A 123 -5.63 2.81 -19.87
CA LEU A 123 -5.31 2.09 -18.62
C LEU A 123 -4.96 3.04 -17.45
N GLY A 124 -4.25 4.14 -17.73
CA GLY A 124 -3.95 5.18 -16.74
C GLY A 124 -5.20 5.93 -16.27
N LEU A 125 -6.14 6.24 -17.19
CA LEU A 125 -7.43 6.87 -16.86
C LEU A 125 -8.33 5.94 -16.03
N LEU A 126 -8.33 4.64 -16.34
CA LEU A 126 -9.05 3.59 -15.58
C LEU A 126 -8.41 3.26 -14.21
N ARG A 127 -7.24 3.84 -13.90
CA ARG A 127 -6.50 3.67 -12.63
C ARG A 127 -6.17 2.21 -12.27
N VAL A 128 -5.86 1.40 -13.29
CA VAL A 128 -5.51 -0.02 -13.12
C VAL A 128 -4.01 -0.28 -12.93
N ALA A 129 -3.17 0.76 -12.76
CA ALA A 129 -1.73 0.56 -12.63
C ALA A 129 -1.33 -0.25 -11.39
N ARG A 130 -2.11 -0.14 -10.31
CA ARG A 130 -1.89 -0.93 -9.08
C ARG A 130 -2.34 -2.39 -9.19
N THR A 131 -3.38 -2.69 -9.97
CA THR A 131 -3.76 -4.09 -10.22
C THR A 131 -2.83 -4.75 -11.23
N ALA A 132 -2.26 -3.99 -12.17
CA ALA A 132 -1.20 -4.48 -13.07
C ALA A 132 0.08 -4.93 -12.34
N LEU A 133 0.33 -4.47 -11.11
CA LEU A 133 1.42 -4.97 -10.25
C LEU A 133 1.12 -6.31 -9.56
N ALA A 134 -0.06 -6.90 -9.71
CA ALA A 134 -0.39 -8.21 -9.16
C ALA A 134 0.26 -9.39 -9.92
N VAL A 135 0.94 -9.12 -11.05
CA VAL A 135 1.71 -10.13 -11.79
C VAL A 135 2.87 -10.65 -10.92
N SER A 136 2.97 -11.98 -10.78
CA SER A 136 4.05 -12.60 -9.98
C SER A 136 5.44 -12.13 -10.46
N PRO A 137 6.34 -11.76 -9.53
CA PRO A 137 7.72 -11.44 -9.87
C PRO A 137 8.42 -12.52 -10.70
N ALA A 138 8.09 -13.80 -10.52
CA ALA A 138 8.67 -14.89 -11.30
C ALA A 138 8.37 -14.78 -12.80
N ILE A 139 7.18 -14.32 -13.17
CA ILE A 139 6.77 -14.10 -14.57
C ILE A 139 7.58 -12.96 -15.16
N VAL A 140 7.68 -11.83 -14.46
CA VAL A 140 8.46 -10.67 -14.92
C VAL A 140 9.93 -11.05 -15.13
N HIS A 141 10.55 -11.67 -14.14
CA HIS A 141 11.97 -12.04 -14.24
C HIS A 141 12.20 -13.11 -15.31
N GLY A 142 11.28 -14.06 -15.49
CA GLY A 142 11.35 -15.05 -16.57
C GLY A 142 11.20 -14.42 -17.96
N MET A 143 10.28 -13.46 -18.11
CA MET A 143 10.12 -12.67 -19.33
C MET A 143 11.40 -11.88 -19.65
N LEU A 144 11.96 -11.15 -18.68
CA LEU A 144 13.20 -10.39 -18.86
C LEU A 144 14.39 -11.30 -19.18
N ALA A 145 14.48 -12.48 -18.55
CA ALA A 145 15.52 -13.46 -18.85
C ALA A 145 15.38 -14.03 -20.27
N GLY A 146 14.17 -14.39 -20.69
CA GLY A 146 13.90 -14.90 -22.04
C GLY A 146 14.26 -13.87 -23.12
N ILE A 147 13.83 -12.61 -22.93
CA ILE A 147 14.22 -11.50 -23.82
C ILE A 147 15.75 -11.32 -23.84
N GLY A 148 16.41 -11.37 -22.68
CA GLY A 148 17.87 -11.27 -22.56
C GLY A 148 18.62 -12.36 -23.34
N VAL A 149 18.14 -13.61 -23.28
CA VAL A 149 18.66 -14.74 -24.06
C VAL A 149 18.48 -14.51 -25.56
N THR A 150 17.28 -14.17 -26.01
CA THR A 150 16.99 -13.90 -27.43
C THR A 150 17.86 -12.79 -27.99
N ILE A 151 18.03 -11.68 -27.25
CA ILE A 151 18.93 -10.58 -27.62
C ILE A 151 20.37 -11.08 -27.72
N ALA A 152 20.88 -11.81 -26.72
CA ALA A 152 22.26 -12.27 -26.72
C ALA A 152 22.57 -13.20 -27.92
N VAL A 153 21.65 -14.11 -28.27
CA VAL A 153 21.78 -15.01 -29.42
C VAL A 153 21.75 -14.25 -30.75
N ALA A 154 20.85 -13.27 -30.91
CA ALA A 154 20.80 -12.44 -32.11
C ALA A 154 22.08 -11.59 -32.26
N GLN A 155 22.51 -10.89 -31.21
CA GLN A 155 23.68 -10.01 -31.27
C GLN A 155 25.00 -10.78 -31.47
N LEU A 156 25.08 -12.05 -31.07
CA LEU A 156 26.24 -12.90 -31.32
C LEU A 156 26.56 -13.03 -32.82
N HIS A 157 25.56 -13.00 -33.70
CA HIS A 157 25.78 -13.04 -35.15
C HIS A 157 26.55 -11.81 -35.63
N ILE A 158 26.13 -10.61 -35.21
CA ILE A 158 26.78 -9.35 -35.57
C ILE A 158 28.20 -9.28 -34.98
N VAL A 159 28.39 -9.79 -33.75
CA VAL A 159 29.71 -9.89 -33.09
C VAL A 159 30.69 -10.78 -33.87
N LEU A 160 30.20 -11.83 -34.51
CA LEU A 160 30.98 -12.71 -35.40
C LEU A 160 31.12 -12.16 -36.84
N GLY A 161 30.50 -11.03 -37.16
CA GLY A 161 30.52 -10.38 -38.48
C GLY A 161 29.43 -10.83 -39.45
N GLY A 162 28.40 -11.53 -38.98
CA GLY A 162 27.23 -11.95 -39.75
C GLY A 162 25.99 -11.08 -39.52
N VAL A 163 24.85 -11.53 -40.03
CA VAL A 163 23.52 -10.91 -39.84
C VAL A 163 22.62 -11.81 -38.98
N PRO A 164 21.79 -11.23 -38.10
CA PRO A 164 20.85 -12.01 -37.29
C PRO A 164 19.58 -12.37 -38.08
N HIS A 165 18.98 -13.50 -37.73
CA HIS A 165 17.63 -13.89 -38.18
C HIS A 165 16.55 -13.41 -37.19
N SER A 166 15.29 -13.46 -37.59
CA SER A 166 14.14 -13.08 -36.74
C SER A 166 13.83 -14.11 -35.64
N SER A 167 14.00 -15.41 -35.91
CA SER A 167 13.74 -16.48 -34.93
C SER A 167 15.00 -16.88 -34.14
N VAL A 168 14.87 -17.18 -32.84
CA VAL A 168 15.99 -17.70 -32.02
C VAL A 168 16.50 -19.03 -32.57
N LEU A 169 15.59 -19.89 -33.02
CA LEU A 169 15.93 -21.25 -33.43
C LEU A 169 16.78 -21.26 -34.71
N ASP A 170 16.50 -20.36 -35.65
CA ASP A 170 17.28 -20.27 -36.90
C ASP A 170 18.63 -19.59 -36.67
N ASN A 171 18.68 -18.58 -35.79
CA ASN A 171 19.96 -18.07 -35.28
C ASN A 171 20.80 -19.20 -34.64
N LEU A 172 20.23 -20.03 -33.76
CA LEU A 172 20.96 -21.15 -33.14
C LEU A 172 21.43 -22.21 -34.16
N ARG A 173 20.68 -22.43 -35.24
CA ARG A 173 21.03 -23.36 -36.32
C ARG A 173 22.16 -22.86 -37.21
N GLU A 174 22.22 -21.56 -37.49
CA GLU A 174 23.26 -20.96 -38.35
C GLU A 174 24.58 -20.70 -37.60
N LEU A 175 24.56 -20.59 -36.26
CA LEU A 175 25.76 -20.34 -35.44
C LEU A 175 26.98 -21.22 -35.78
N PRO A 176 26.89 -22.55 -36.00
CA PRO A 176 28.05 -23.36 -36.38
C PRO A 176 28.67 -22.95 -37.72
N ALA A 177 27.83 -22.58 -38.71
CA ALA A 177 28.29 -22.13 -40.02
C ALA A 177 28.84 -20.68 -39.99
N GLN A 178 28.34 -19.85 -39.08
CA GLN A 178 28.88 -18.53 -38.80
C GLN A 178 30.23 -18.61 -38.04
N LEU A 179 30.38 -19.55 -37.11
CA LEU A 179 31.62 -19.79 -36.36
C LEU A 179 32.75 -20.35 -37.23
N ALA A 180 32.42 -20.98 -38.36
CA ALA A 180 33.39 -21.35 -39.40
C ALA A 180 33.81 -20.16 -40.30
N ARG A 181 33.07 -19.05 -40.30
CA ARG A 181 33.24 -17.89 -41.20
C ARG A 181 33.34 -16.56 -40.43
N VAL A 182 34.11 -16.55 -39.35
CA VAL A 182 34.26 -15.36 -38.48
C VAL A 182 35.03 -14.24 -39.18
N HIS A 183 34.52 -13.01 -39.12
CA HIS A 183 35.23 -11.83 -39.62
C HIS A 183 36.17 -11.26 -38.53
N PRO A 184 37.52 -11.37 -38.66
CA PRO A 184 38.43 -11.13 -37.53
C PRO A 184 38.37 -9.70 -36.98
N ALA A 185 38.19 -8.70 -37.85
CA ALA A 185 38.08 -7.30 -37.44
C ALA A 185 36.80 -7.05 -36.60
N ALA A 186 35.69 -7.70 -36.92
CA ALA A 186 34.43 -7.54 -36.19
C ALA A 186 34.52 -8.22 -34.82
N LEU A 187 35.10 -9.42 -34.77
CA LEU A 187 35.37 -10.12 -33.52
C LEU A 187 36.33 -9.32 -32.63
N ALA A 188 37.44 -8.81 -33.16
CA ALA A 188 38.43 -8.06 -32.38
C ALA A 188 37.83 -6.80 -31.74
N VAL A 189 37.06 -6.01 -32.49
CA VAL A 189 36.36 -4.81 -31.98
C VAL A 189 35.28 -5.19 -30.96
N SER A 190 34.56 -6.29 -31.17
CA SER A 190 33.55 -6.79 -30.23
C SER A 190 34.17 -7.28 -28.92
N VAL A 191 35.25 -8.06 -29.01
CA VAL A 191 36.02 -8.56 -27.84
C VAL A 191 36.64 -7.40 -27.07
N LEU A 192 37.21 -6.40 -27.75
CA LEU A 192 37.70 -5.18 -27.11
C LEU A 192 36.58 -4.44 -26.37
N THR A 193 35.42 -4.26 -27.01
CA THR A 193 34.26 -3.61 -26.40
C THR A 193 33.80 -4.37 -25.15
N LEU A 194 33.63 -5.70 -25.25
CA LEU A 194 33.19 -6.55 -24.15
C LEU A 194 34.21 -6.61 -23.00
N ALA A 195 35.51 -6.67 -23.33
CA ALA A 195 36.59 -6.63 -22.36
C ALA A 195 36.58 -5.30 -21.59
N LEU A 196 36.40 -4.17 -22.26
CA LEU A 196 36.26 -2.86 -21.60
C LEU A 196 35.02 -2.81 -20.70
N LEU A 197 33.86 -3.31 -21.15
CA LEU A 197 32.64 -3.38 -20.35
C LEU A 197 32.81 -4.18 -19.05
N VAL A 198 33.60 -5.26 -19.06
CA VAL A 198 33.83 -6.15 -17.91
C VAL A 198 34.99 -5.70 -17.01
N LEU A 199 36.08 -5.19 -17.59
CA LEU A 199 37.33 -4.87 -16.87
C LEU A 199 37.33 -3.44 -16.30
N TRP A 200 36.75 -2.46 -17.00
CA TRP A 200 36.76 -1.06 -16.57
C TRP A 200 36.13 -0.82 -15.19
N PRO A 201 34.99 -1.45 -14.82
CA PRO A 201 34.43 -1.32 -13.47
C PRO A 201 35.32 -1.96 -12.38
N ARG A 202 36.25 -2.84 -12.76
CA ARG A 202 37.12 -3.61 -11.85
C ARG A 202 38.49 -2.98 -11.61
N LEU A 203 38.84 -1.90 -12.33
CA LEU A 203 40.16 -1.25 -12.22
C LEU A 203 40.52 -0.86 -10.78
N PRO A 204 41.62 -1.38 -10.20
CA PRO A 204 42.03 -1.05 -8.82
C PRO A 204 42.68 0.35 -8.71
N GLY A 205 42.97 0.76 -7.48
CA GLY A 205 43.75 1.97 -7.17
C GLY A 205 42.98 3.31 -7.23
N ARG A 206 43.71 4.40 -6.91
CA ARG A 206 43.15 5.77 -6.86
C ARG A 206 42.73 6.28 -8.25
N ALA A 207 43.54 6.02 -9.28
CA ALA A 207 43.18 6.33 -10.67
C ALA A 207 41.89 5.59 -11.08
N GLY A 208 41.79 4.28 -10.81
CA GLY A 208 40.57 3.50 -11.08
C GLY A 208 39.32 4.02 -10.37
N LYS A 209 39.43 4.67 -9.20
CA LYS A 209 38.30 5.37 -8.56
C LYS A 209 37.89 6.66 -9.31
N LEU A 210 38.84 7.36 -9.93
CA LEU A 210 38.56 8.57 -10.71
C LEU A 210 37.97 8.24 -12.09
N LEU A 211 38.56 7.28 -12.83
CA LEU A 211 38.10 6.88 -14.17
C LEU A 211 36.70 6.24 -14.14
N ARG A 212 36.32 5.58 -13.04
CA ARG A 212 34.95 5.04 -12.84
C ARG A 212 33.84 6.08 -12.75
N LYS A 213 34.15 7.38 -12.74
CA LYS A 213 33.15 8.45 -12.91
C LYS A 213 32.62 8.53 -14.35
N VAL A 214 33.37 8.05 -15.34
CA VAL A 214 32.93 8.04 -16.75
C VAL A 214 32.14 6.76 -17.02
N PRO A 215 30.94 6.83 -17.64
CA PRO A 215 30.15 5.65 -17.92
C PRO A 215 30.85 4.62 -18.82
N THR A 216 30.87 3.36 -18.38
CA THR A 216 31.53 2.27 -19.11
C THR A 216 31.04 2.07 -20.55
N PRO A 217 29.73 2.16 -20.88
CA PRO A 217 29.26 2.03 -22.26
C PRO A 217 29.87 3.06 -23.21
N LEU A 218 30.00 4.31 -22.76
CA LEU A 218 30.61 5.38 -23.53
C LEU A 218 32.09 5.09 -23.79
N VAL A 219 32.84 4.73 -22.75
CA VAL A 219 34.27 4.41 -22.87
C VAL A 219 34.50 3.22 -23.80
N ALA A 220 33.72 2.16 -23.65
CA ALA A 220 33.84 0.95 -24.47
C ALA A 220 33.61 1.27 -25.95
N VAL A 221 32.54 2.00 -26.29
CA VAL A 221 32.23 2.39 -27.67
C VAL A 221 33.24 3.40 -28.22
N ALA A 222 33.64 4.40 -27.44
CA ALA A 222 34.60 5.41 -27.87
C ALA A 222 35.98 4.81 -28.17
N VAL A 223 36.53 4.00 -27.25
CA VAL A 223 37.83 3.33 -27.45
C VAL A 223 37.75 2.36 -28.63
N ALA A 224 36.69 1.53 -28.73
CA ALA A 224 36.51 0.63 -29.85
C ALA A 224 36.43 1.37 -31.21
N THR A 225 35.74 2.51 -31.26
CA THR A 225 35.63 3.38 -32.44
C THR A 225 36.97 4.01 -32.80
N THR A 226 37.70 4.53 -31.83
CA THR A 226 39.04 5.11 -32.02
C THR A 226 40.03 4.04 -32.51
N THR A 227 40.07 2.86 -31.88
CA THR A 227 40.93 1.74 -32.30
C THR A 227 40.61 1.29 -33.73
N ALA A 228 39.32 1.10 -34.06
CA ALA A 228 38.91 0.71 -35.41
C ALA A 228 39.31 1.75 -36.46
N SER A 229 39.19 3.04 -36.13
CA SER A 229 39.57 4.15 -37.02
C SER A 229 41.09 4.27 -37.21
N LEU A 230 41.87 4.20 -36.12
CA LEU A 230 43.33 4.26 -36.17
C LEU A 230 43.97 3.05 -36.87
N MET A 231 43.35 1.88 -36.76
CA MET A 231 43.80 0.65 -37.44
C MET A 231 43.24 0.51 -38.86
N GLY A 232 42.45 1.48 -39.36
CA GLY A 232 41.90 1.45 -40.72
C GLY A 232 40.92 0.29 -40.98
N LEU A 233 40.26 -0.25 -39.95
CA LEU A 233 39.41 -1.43 -40.10
C LEU A 233 38.13 -1.10 -40.88
N SER A 234 37.93 -1.78 -42.01
CA SER A 234 36.69 -1.76 -42.78
C SER A 234 35.61 -2.59 -42.07
N LEU A 235 34.80 -1.90 -41.27
CA LEU A 235 33.64 -2.45 -40.58
C LEU A 235 32.38 -1.68 -40.96
N PRO A 236 31.20 -2.34 -41.01
CA PRO A 236 29.92 -1.65 -41.03
C PRO A 236 29.83 -0.65 -39.87
N LYS A 237 29.43 0.58 -40.17
CA LYS A 237 29.29 1.67 -39.21
C LYS A 237 27.82 2.05 -39.02
N VAL A 238 27.55 2.85 -38.00
CA VAL A 238 26.29 3.58 -37.82
C VAL A 238 26.01 4.42 -39.06
N ASP A 239 24.84 4.22 -39.64
CA ASP A 239 24.27 5.06 -40.69
C ASP A 239 23.08 5.84 -40.12
N LEU A 240 23.08 7.15 -40.31
CA LEU A 240 22.06 8.08 -39.83
C LEU A 240 21.56 8.90 -41.03
N PRO A 241 20.81 8.29 -41.97
CA PRO A 241 20.33 8.97 -43.16
C PRO A 241 19.59 10.24 -42.76
N SER A 242 19.90 11.33 -43.45
CA SER A 242 19.49 12.67 -43.07
C SER A 242 18.00 12.77 -42.73
N TRP A 243 17.68 13.62 -41.76
CA TRP A 243 16.32 13.89 -41.24
C TRP A 243 15.26 14.28 -42.31
N SER A 244 15.59 14.31 -43.60
CA SER A 244 14.65 14.43 -44.72
C SER A 244 13.74 13.21 -44.91
N SER A 245 14.16 11.99 -44.52
CA SER A 245 13.36 10.76 -44.67
C SER A 245 12.64 10.36 -43.37
N HIS A 246 11.82 11.25 -42.81
CA HIS A 246 10.93 10.91 -41.69
C HIS A 246 9.92 9.84 -42.12
N ALA A 247 10.11 8.61 -41.63
CA ALA A 247 9.16 7.52 -41.76
C ALA A 247 7.96 7.73 -40.83
N LEU A 248 7.15 8.76 -41.12
CA LEU A 248 5.90 9.04 -40.41
C LEU A 248 5.01 7.79 -40.38
N ALA A 249 4.38 7.58 -39.21
CA ALA A 249 3.46 6.47 -38.96
C ALA A 249 2.45 6.33 -40.11
N ALA A 250 2.38 5.13 -40.69
CA ALA A 250 1.38 4.79 -41.71
C ALA A 250 0.22 4.05 -41.05
N LEU A 251 -0.99 4.15 -41.61
CA LEU A 251 -2.10 3.32 -41.16
C LEU A 251 -1.71 1.83 -41.26
N PRO A 252 -2.00 1.00 -40.25
CA PRO A 252 -1.62 -0.40 -40.30
C PRO A 252 -2.43 -1.20 -41.31
N ASP A 253 -1.75 -1.68 -42.35
CA ASP A 253 -2.30 -2.67 -43.28
C ASP A 253 -1.98 -4.08 -42.77
N GLY A 254 -3.00 -4.89 -42.49
CA GLY A 254 -2.82 -6.27 -42.01
C GLY A 254 -4.06 -6.88 -41.35
N PRO A 255 -3.99 -8.17 -40.94
CA PRO A 255 -5.09 -8.83 -40.26
C PRO A 255 -5.34 -8.21 -38.87
N VAL A 256 -6.58 -7.73 -38.66
CA VAL A 256 -6.99 -6.98 -37.46
C VAL A 256 -6.63 -7.70 -36.16
N LEU A 257 -6.78 -9.02 -36.08
CA LEU A 257 -6.45 -9.80 -34.89
C LEU A 257 -4.95 -9.76 -34.55
N GLY A 258 -4.07 -9.85 -35.56
CA GLY A 258 -2.62 -9.73 -35.38
C GLY A 258 -2.21 -8.32 -34.98
N LEU A 259 -2.87 -7.31 -35.55
CA LEU A 259 -2.65 -5.91 -35.16
C LEU A 259 -3.06 -5.63 -33.70
N VAL A 260 -4.20 -6.15 -33.27
CA VAL A 260 -4.67 -6.04 -31.88
C VAL A 260 -3.68 -6.76 -30.94
N ALA A 261 -3.22 -7.96 -31.28
CA ALA A 261 -2.19 -8.67 -30.51
C ALA A 261 -0.88 -7.87 -30.41
N ALA A 262 -0.43 -7.26 -31.51
CA ALA A 262 0.77 -6.40 -31.52
C ALA A 262 0.62 -5.17 -30.61
N VAL A 263 -0.50 -4.45 -30.71
CA VAL A 263 -0.83 -3.30 -29.85
C VAL A 263 -0.89 -3.71 -28.39
N LEU A 264 -1.56 -4.82 -28.06
CA LEU A 264 -1.64 -5.33 -26.69
C LEU A 264 -0.27 -5.74 -26.14
N THR A 265 0.59 -6.35 -26.96
CA THR A 265 1.95 -6.75 -26.55
C THR A 265 2.80 -5.53 -26.19
N ILE A 266 2.85 -4.52 -27.07
CA ILE A 266 3.60 -3.28 -26.79
C ILE A 266 3.00 -2.56 -25.56
N THR A 267 1.67 -2.48 -25.46
CA THR A 267 0.96 -1.87 -24.31
C THR A 267 1.35 -2.55 -23.00
N LEU A 268 1.27 -3.89 -22.95
CA LEU A 268 1.56 -4.69 -21.76
C LEU A 268 3.02 -4.54 -21.34
N VAL A 269 3.96 -4.77 -22.27
CA VAL A 269 5.40 -4.78 -21.99
C VAL A 269 5.88 -3.39 -21.56
N CYS A 270 5.47 -2.32 -22.26
CA CYS A 270 5.83 -0.95 -21.87
C CYS A 270 5.29 -0.59 -20.48
N SER A 271 4.03 -0.95 -20.20
CA SER A 271 3.37 -0.65 -18.93
C SER A 271 4.04 -1.39 -17.76
N VAL A 272 4.20 -2.71 -17.88
CA VAL A 272 4.82 -3.54 -16.83
C VAL A 272 6.25 -3.09 -16.55
N GLN A 273 7.06 -2.82 -17.60
CA GLN A 273 8.43 -2.36 -17.42
C GLN A 273 8.49 -0.99 -16.74
N SER A 274 7.64 -0.03 -17.12
CA SER A 274 7.66 1.30 -16.49
C SER A 274 7.18 1.29 -15.05
N LEU A 275 6.16 0.50 -14.72
CA LEU A 275 5.65 0.38 -13.35
C LEU A 275 6.67 -0.29 -12.41
N LEU A 276 7.33 -1.34 -12.88
CA LEU A 276 8.37 -2.01 -12.10
C LEU A 276 9.65 -1.19 -12.01
N GLY A 277 9.98 -0.43 -13.06
CA GLY A 277 10.99 0.62 -13.01
C GLY A 277 10.69 1.64 -11.91
N ALA A 278 9.46 2.15 -11.84
CA ALA A 278 9.04 3.13 -10.84
C ALA A 278 9.15 2.56 -9.41
N VAL A 279 8.70 1.31 -9.20
CA VAL A 279 8.84 0.61 -7.91
C VAL A 279 10.31 0.35 -7.55
N ALA A 280 11.18 0.05 -8.52
CA ALA A 280 12.61 -0.12 -8.29
C ALA A 280 13.30 1.21 -7.95
N VAL A 281 12.93 2.31 -8.62
CA VAL A 281 13.40 3.67 -8.33
C VAL A 281 12.96 4.11 -6.94
N ASP A 282 11.69 3.94 -6.58
CA ASP A 282 11.17 4.22 -5.22
C ASP A 282 11.98 3.47 -4.14
N LYS A 283 12.36 2.19 -4.40
CA LYS A 283 13.21 1.40 -3.49
C LYS A 283 14.65 1.93 -3.40
N LEU A 284 15.25 2.34 -4.52
CA LEU A 284 16.61 2.92 -4.54
C LEU A 284 16.66 4.28 -3.81
N VAL A 285 15.62 5.10 -3.98
CA VAL A 285 15.47 6.38 -3.27
C VAL A 285 15.27 6.16 -1.77
N ALA A 286 14.41 5.19 -1.38
CA ALA A 286 14.16 4.83 0.02
C ALA A 286 15.42 4.38 0.77
N GLY A 287 16.42 3.83 0.07
CA GLY A 287 17.74 3.52 0.64
C GLY A 287 18.63 4.73 0.94
N ARG A 288 18.17 5.95 0.68
CA ARG A 288 18.92 7.21 0.83
C ARG A 288 18.06 8.27 1.52
N PRO A 289 18.13 8.43 2.86
CA PRO A 289 17.22 9.30 3.62
C PRO A 289 17.18 10.76 3.15
N GLU A 290 18.33 11.36 2.87
CA GLU A 290 18.43 12.77 2.40
C GLU A 290 17.72 12.99 1.06
N GLN A 291 17.84 12.03 0.13
CA GLN A 291 17.18 12.10 -1.18
C GLN A 291 15.68 11.76 -1.08
N SER A 292 15.30 10.85 -0.17
CA SER A 292 13.90 10.53 0.13
C SER A 292 13.11 11.72 0.68
N ALA A 293 13.74 12.63 1.43
CA ALA A 293 13.08 13.84 1.92
C ALA A 293 12.74 14.84 0.79
N GLN A 294 13.52 14.86 -0.29
CA GLN A 294 13.36 15.79 -1.42
C GLN A 294 12.48 15.21 -2.54
N VAL A 295 12.43 13.89 -2.69
CA VAL A 295 11.80 13.19 -3.81
C VAL A 295 10.49 12.53 -3.38
N GLY A 296 9.37 12.99 -3.93
CA GLY A 296 8.06 12.36 -3.71
C GLY A 296 7.97 10.96 -4.32
N ARG A 297 7.27 10.04 -3.64
CA ARG A 297 6.97 8.68 -4.13
C ARG A 297 6.23 8.70 -5.47
N SER A 298 6.49 7.68 -6.29
CA SER A 298 5.91 7.55 -7.63
C SER A 298 4.39 7.35 -7.62
N ASP A 299 3.70 8.07 -8.51
CA ASP A 299 2.27 7.89 -8.80
C ASP A 299 2.11 6.95 -10.01
N LEU A 300 1.73 5.69 -9.76
CA LEU A 300 1.73 4.65 -10.79
C LEU A 300 0.67 4.86 -11.88
N ASP A 301 -0.49 5.41 -11.53
CA ASP A 301 -1.57 5.66 -12.48
C ASP A 301 -1.16 6.82 -13.43
N ARG A 302 -0.54 7.88 -12.86
CA ARG A 302 0.09 8.96 -13.63
C ARG A 302 1.32 8.51 -14.44
N GLU A 303 2.03 7.49 -13.98
CA GLU A 303 3.16 6.91 -14.72
C GLU A 303 2.69 6.26 -16.02
N LEU A 304 1.59 5.49 -16.00
CA LEU A 304 0.99 4.97 -17.23
C LEU A 304 0.53 6.08 -18.18
N LEU A 305 -0.08 7.15 -17.66
CA LEU A 305 -0.46 8.31 -18.49
C LEU A 305 0.75 8.96 -19.17
N GLY A 306 1.86 9.13 -18.44
CA GLY A 306 3.09 9.69 -18.97
C GLY A 306 3.77 8.81 -20.02
N GLN A 307 3.81 7.49 -19.81
CA GLN A 307 4.31 6.56 -20.83
C GLN A 307 3.41 6.51 -22.06
N GLY A 308 2.08 6.49 -21.88
CA GLY A 308 1.15 6.48 -23.01
C GLY A 308 1.29 7.71 -23.89
N ALA A 309 1.36 8.90 -23.29
CA ALA A 309 1.66 10.14 -24.01
C ALA A 309 3.04 10.11 -24.71
N ALA A 310 4.07 9.56 -24.05
CA ALA A 310 5.39 9.43 -24.66
C ALA A 310 5.40 8.44 -25.84
N ASN A 311 4.65 7.34 -25.77
CA ASN A 311 4.53 6.37 -26.86
C ASN A 311 3.73 6.91 -28.06
N VAL A 312 2.67 7.69 -27.81
CA VAL A 312 1.98 8.45 -28.87
C VAL A 312 2.94 9.38 -29.60
N VAL A 313 3.71 10.19 -28.86
CA VAL A 313 4.66 11.14 -29.47
C VAL A 313 5.83 10.41 -30.15
N SER A 314 6.36 9.34 -29.56
CA SER A 314 7.46 8.56 -30.15
C SER A 314 7.04 7.93 -31.46
N GLY A 315 5.94 7.17 -31.47
CA GLY A 315 5.43 6.54 -32.69
C GLY A 315 5.07 7.55 -33.78
N ALA A 316 4.47 8.68 -33.43
CA ALA A 316 4.14 9.73 -34.39
C ALA A 316 5.40 10.35 -35.06
N LEU A 317 6.50 10.48 -34.30
CA LEU A 317 7.78 11.02 -34.78
C LEU A 317 8.70 9.96 -35.43
N GLY A 318 8.23 8.71 -35.61
CA GLY A 318 9.09 7.63 -36.12
C GLY A 318 10.19 7.22 -35.13
N GLY A 319 9.85 7.18 -33.85
CA GLY A 319 10.68 6.69 -32.75
C GLY A 319 10.26 5.30 -32.27
N LEU A 320 11.18 4.61 -31.59
CA LEU A 320 10.92 3.32 -30.95
C LEU A 320 9.90 3.41 -29.79
N PRO A 321 9.26 2.28 -29.43
CA PRO A 321 8.55 2.13 -28.15
C PRO A 321 9.39 2.53 -26.94
N ILE A 322 8.74 3.22 -26.00
CA ILE A 322 9.29 3.81 -24.79
C ILE A 322 8.75 3.09 -23.55
N ALA A 323 9.64 2.81 -22.60
CA ALA A 323 9.30 2.42 -21.23
C ALA A 323 10.29 3.02 -20.22
N GLY A 324 9.96 2.95 -18.93
CA GLY A 324 10.90 3.27 -17.85
C GLY A 324 12.09 2.32 -17.82
N VAL A 325 13.31 2.84 -18.03
CA VAL A 325 14.52 2.02 -18.15
C VAL A 325 15.25 1.93 -16.81
N ALA A 326 15.24 0.75 -16.18
CA ALA A 326 15.82 0.54 -14.86
C ALA A 326 17.31 0.92 -14.75
N VAL A 327 18.13 0.60 -15.76
CA VAL A 327 19.58 0.92 -15.77
C VAL A 327 19.82 2.43 -15.77
N ARG A 328 19.11 3.17 -16.64
CA ARG A 328 19.23 4.64 -16.75
C ARG A 328 18.68 5.33 -15.50
N SER A 329 17.55 4.86 -14.98
CA SER A 329 16.92 5.39 -13.77
C SER A 329 17.76 5.13 -12.52
N SER A 330 18.37 3.95 -12.42
CA SER A 330 19.33 3.64 -11.36
C SER A 330 20.57 4.55 -11.45
N ALA A 331 21.13 4.77 -12.64
CA ALA A 331 22.24 5.70 -12.83
C ALA A 331 21.86 7.15 -12.43
N ASN A 332 20.63 7.59 -12.75
CA ASN A 332 20.09 8.90 -12.38
C ASN A 332 20.06 9.09 -10.85
N VAL A 333 19.52 8.11 -10.11
CA VAL A 333 19.51 8.11 -8.63
C VAL A 333 20.92 8.03 -8.06
N HIS A 334 21.78 7.17 -8.61
CA HIS A 334 23.17 7.03 -8.15
C HIS A 334 23.98 8.31 -8.34
N ALA A 335 23.78 9.04 -9.44
CA ALA A 335 24.39 10.33 -9.73
C ALA A 335 23.78 11.50 -8.92
N GLY A 336 22.74 11.24 -8.12
CA GLY A 336 22.19 12.17 -7.15
C GLY A 336 21.09 13.09 -7.67
N ALA A 337 20.34 12.69 -8.70
CA ALA A 337 19.16 13.44 -9.13
C ALA A 337 18.15 13.62 -8.00
N VAL A 338 17.56 14.81 -7.92
CA VAL A 338 16.58 15.22 -6.89
C VAL A 338 15.25 15.66 -7.50
N SER A 339 15.18 15.87 -8.82
CA SER A 339 13.93 16.22 -9.49
C SER A 339 13.83 15.70 -10.93
N ARG A 340 12.64 15.87 -11.51
CA ARG A 340 12.32 15.64 -12.93
C ARG A 340 13.19 16.47 -13.88
N ASN A 341 13.83 17.53 -13.40
CA ASN A 341 14.72 18.34 -14.23
C ASN A 341 15.87 17.50 -14.77
N SER A 342 16.38 16.51 -14.02
CA SER A 342 17.43 15.61 -14.54
C SER A 342 16.97 14.82 -15.77
N THR A 343 15.74 14.28 -15.75
CA THR A 343 15.21 13.45 -16.83
C THR A 343 14.85 14.29 -18.07
N MET A 344 14.30 15.50 -17.86
CA MET A 344 14.03 16.46 -18.93
C MET A 344 15.32 17.01 -19.56
N LEU A 345 16.32 17.39 -18.75
CA LEU A 345 17.63 17.85 -19.24
C LEU A 345 18.34 16.76 -20.04
N HIS A 346 18.26 15.49 -19.60
CA HIS A 346 18.75 14.36 -20.37
C HIS A 346 18.10 14.32 -21.76
N GLY A 347 16.76 14.47 -21.85
CA GLY A 347 16.05 14.54 -23.12
C GLY A 347 16.52 15.69 -24.02
N VAL A 348 16.72 16.89 -23.46
CA VAL A 348 17.29 18.05 -24.18
C VAL A 348 18.70 17.74 -24.70
N LEU A 349 19.57 17.15 -23.88
CA LEU A 349 20.93 16.77 -24.29
C LEU A 349 20.92 15.74 -25.44
N VAL A 350 19.97 14.80 -25.45
CA VAL A 350 19.79 13.86 -26.57
C VAL A 350 19.38 14.58 -27.85
N VAL A 351 18.45 15.54 -27.80
CA VAL A 351 18.08 16.36 -28.97
C VAL A 351 19.30 17.13 -29.50
N ILE A 352 20.05 17.79 -28.61
CA ILE A 352 21.27 18.53 -28.98
C ILE A 352 22.29 17.61 -29.65
N ALA A 353 22.54 16.42 -29.10
CA ALA A 353 23.45 15.45 -29.70
C ALA A 353 22.95 14.88 -31.03
N ALA A 354 21.66 14.61 -31.15
CA ALA A 354 21.04 14.09 -32.38
C ALA A 354 21.09 15.11 -33.54
N LEU A 355 21.20 16.41 -33.23
CA LEU A 355 21.36 17.48 -34.22
C LEU A 355 22.83 17.84 -34.50
N LEU A 356 23.71 17.80 -33.49
CA LEU A 356 25.10 18.30 -33.60
C LEU A 356 26.18 17.22 -33.73
N MET A 357 25.94 15.99 -33.24
CA MET A 357 26.96 14.94 -33.16
C MET A 357 26.86 13.88 -34.26
N VAL A 358 25.97 14.02 -35.26
CA VAL A 358 25.77 13.03 -36.33
C VAL A 358 27.09 12.53 -36.95
N PRO A 359 28.05 13.39 -37.37
CA PRO A 359 29.31 12.94 -37.96
C PRO A 359 30.21 12.14 -37.01
N ILE A 360 30.04 12.32 -35.69
CA ILE A 360 30.77 11.56 -34.66
C ILE A 360 30.09 10.20 -34.44
N LEU A 361 28.75 10.16 -34.50
CA LEU A 361 27.99 8.92 -34.35
C LEU A 361 28.21 7.97 -35.53
N GLU A 362 28.31 8.49 -36.75
CA GLU A 362 28.61 7.72 -37.98
C GLU A 362 30.00 7.06 -37.99
N LEU A 363 30.91 7.43 -37.09
CA LEU A 363 32.20 6.74 -36.93
C LEU A 363 32.06 5.39 -36.22
N ILE A 364 30.98 5.18 -35.45
CA ILE A 364 30.82 4.05 -34.53
C ILE A 364 30.65 2.73 -35.31
N PRO A 365 31.50 1.70 -35.11
CA PRO A 365 31.31 0.38 -35.71
C PRO A 365 30.10 -0.35 -35.13
N LEU A 366 29.26 -0.96 -35.98
CA LEU A 366 28.08 -1.73 -35.56
C LEU A 366 28.46 -2.90 -34.63
N ALA A 367 29.63 -3.52 -34.84
CA ALA A 367 30.17 -4.56 -33.98
C ALA A 367 30.32 -4.12 -32.50
N SER A 368 30.68 -2.85 -32.26
CA SER A 368 30.80 -2.32 -30.89
C SER A 368 29.42 -2.12 -30.25
N LEU A 369 28.44 -1.63 -31.00
CA LEU A 369 27.06 -1.51 -30.53
C LEU A 369 26.43 -2.89 -30.26
N ALA A 370 26.63 -3.87 -31.15
CA ALA A 370 26.16 -5.23 -30.96
C ALA A 370 26.79 -5.89 -29.71
N ALA A 371 28.10 -5.72 -29.49
CA ALA A 371 28.77 -6.21 -28.28
C ALA A 371 28.23 -5.54 -27.00
N LEU A 372 27.92 -4.25 -27.04
CA LEU A 372 27.26 -3.54 -25.94
C LEU A 372 25.85 -4.09 -25.65
N VAL A 373 25.04 -4.30 -26.67
CA VAL A 373 23.67 -4.82 -26.51
C VAL A 373 23.67 -6.28 -26.08
N MET A 374 24.58 -7.10 -26.61
CA MET A 374 24.82 -8.48 -26.16
C MET A 374 25.16 -8.51 -24.66
N ALA A 375 26.06 -7.62 -24.20
CA ALA A 375 26.39 -7.51 -22.78
C ALA A 375 25.17 -7.11 -21.91
N VAL A 376 24.30 -6.23 -22.40
CA VAL A 376 23.05 -5.87 -21.72
C VAL A 376 22.07 -7.05 -21.68
N GLY A 377 21.90 -7.80 -22.78
CA GLY A 377 21.07 -9.01 -22.82
C GLY A 377 21.55 -10.08 -21.84
N ILE A 378 22.86 -10.32 -21.77
CA ILE A 378 23.49 -11.22 -20.79
C ILE A 378 23.24 -10.72 -19.34
N GLN A 379 23.33 -9.41 -19.08
CA GLN A 379 23.08 -8.84 -17.75
C GLN A 379 21.62 -8.97 -17.29
N MET A 380 20.65 -9.09 -18.20
CA MET A 380 19.24 -9.36 -17.86
C MET A 380 19.06 -10.77 -17.27
N VAL A 381 19.92 -11.74 -17.63
CA VAL A 381 19.91 -13.12 -17.12
C VAL A 381 20.68 -13.22 -15.78
N SER A 382 20.07 -12.70 -14.71
CA SER A 382 20.74 -12.63 -13.40
C SER A 382 20.66 -13.92 -12.56
N LEU A 383 21.78 -14.65 -12.48
CA LEU A 383 21.94 -15.88 -11.68
C LEU A 383 21.56 -15.72 -10.19
N HIS A 384 21.68 -14.51 -9.63
CA HIS A 384 21.29 -14.22 -8.25
C HIS A 384 19.76 -14.28 -8.06
N HIS A 385 18.97 -13.73 -8.99
CA HIS A 385 17.51 -13.86 -8.93
C HIS A 385 17.07 -15.30 -9.19
N ILE A 386 17.73 -16.03 -10.08
CA ILE A 386 17.46 -17.47 -10.26
C ILE A 386 17.63 -18.21 -8.93
N ARG A 387 18.72 -17.98 -8.17
CA ARG A 387 18.91 -18.58 -6.84
C ARG A 387 17.82 -18.20 -5.83
N THR A 388 17.45 -16.93 -5.75
CA THR A 388 16.39 -16.46 -4.82
C THR A 388 15.01 -17.00 -5.20
N VAL A 389 14.69 -17.08 -6.49
CA VAL A 389 13.48 -17.72 -7.03
C VAL A 389 13.52 -19.22 -6.80
N THR A 390 14.68 -19.91 -6.84
CA THR A 390 14.78 -21.34 -6.50
C THR A 390 14.52 -21.68 -5.03
N ARG A 391 14.62 -20.70 -4.13
CA ARG A 391 14.27 -20.89 -2.71
C ARG A 391 12.75 -20.90 -2.48
N HIS A 392 11.99 -20.32 -3.40
CA HIS A 392 10.53 -20.31 -3.40
C HIS A 392 10.05 -21.31 -4.46
N ARG A 393 8.88 -21.95 -4.31
CA ARG A 393 8.40 -22.96 -5.30
C ARG A 393 7.86 -22.32 -6.60
N GLU A 394 8.53 -21.29 -7.12
CA GLU A 394 8.15 -20.50 -8.30
C GLU A 394 9.09 -20.72 -9.50
N VAL A 395 10.12 -21.56 -9.36
CA VAL A 395 11.05 -21.94 -10.44
C VAL A 395 10.33 -22.38 -11.70
N LEU A 396 9.27 -23.17 -11.55
CA LEU A 396 8.50 -23.68 -12.68
C LEU A 396 7.85 -22.53 -13.49
N VAL A 397 7.29 -21.53 -12.80
CA VAL A 397 6.73 -20.32 -13.42
C VAL A 397 7.82 -19.55 -14.15
N TYR A 398 8.96 -19.29 -13.49
CA TYR A 398 10.09 -18.59 -14.09
C TYR A 398 10.64 -19.32 -15.34
N ALA A 399 10.87 -20.64 -15.23
CA ALA A 399 11.44 -21.45 -16.30
C ALA A 399 10.48 -21.58 -17.50
N VAL A 400 9.19 -21.84 -17.26
CA VAL A 400 8.17 -21.89 -18.31
C VAL A 400 8.05 -20.53 -19.00
N THR A 401 7.99 -19.43 -18.25
CA THR A 401 7.95 -18.08 -18.85
C THR A 401 9.22 -17.82 -19.68
N THR A 402 10.40 -18.14 -19.16
CA THR A 402 11.68 -17.93 -19.87
C THR A 402 11.72 -18.71 -21.19
N LEU A 403 11.42 -20.02 -21.15
CA LEU A 403 11.45 -20.89 -22.33
C LEU A 403 10.39 -20.49 -23.34
N ALA A 404 9.16 -20.21 -22.88
CA ALA A 404 8.08 -19.81 -23.77
C ALA A 404 8.36 -18.44 -24.44
N VAL A 405 8.98 -17.48 -23.75
CA VAL A 405 9.46 -16.23 -24.37
C VAL A 405 10.54 -16.47 -25.42
N VAL A 406 11.45 -17.42 -25.20
CA VAL A 406 12.53 -17.76 -26.14
C VAL A 406 12.01 -18.45 -27.41
N PHE A 407 10.98 -19.30 -27.30
CA PHE A 407 10.48 -20.12 -28.41
C PHE A 407 9.22 -19.58 -29.10
N PHE A 408 8.35 -18.84 -28.40
CA PHE A 408 7.03 -18.44 -28.91
C PHE A 408 6.78 -16.93 -28.91
N GLY A 409 7.68 -16.11 -28.35
CA GLY A 409 7.50 -14.66 -28.25
C GLY A 409 6.97 -14.20 -26.88
N VAL A 410 6.93 -12.88 -26.69
CA VAL A 410 6.71 -12.29 -25.35
C VAL A 410 5.27 -12.43 -24.85
N LEU A 411 4.27 -12.33 -25.73
CA LEU A 411 2.85 -12.40 -25.34
C LEU A 411 2.48 -13.82 -24.91
N GLU A 412 2.83 -14.79 -25.75
CA GLU A 412 2.72 -16.24 -25.54
C GLU A 412 3.49 -16.63 -24.27
N GLY A 413 4.73 -16.16 -24.13
CA GLY A 413 5.54 -16.45 -22.96
C GLY A 413 4.94 -15.93 -21.65
N VAL A 414 4.40 -14.71 -21.63
CA VAL A 414 3.74 -14.14 -20.44
C VAL A 414 2.41 -14.84 -20.16
N THR A 415 1.61 -15.15 -21.17
CA THR A 415 0.33 -15.87 -20.98
C THR A 415 0.54 -17.29 -20.47
N LEU A 416 1.50 -18.05 -21.00
CA LEU A 416 1.91 -19.35 -20.44
C LEU A 416 2.47 -19.21 -19.02
N GLY A 417 3.23 -18.14 -18.75
CA GLY A 417 3.73 -17.81 -17.41
C GLY A 417 2.62 -17.57 -16.39
N ILE A 418 1.60 -16.79 -16.76
CA ILE A 418 0.40 -16.53 -15.95
C ILE A 418 -0.39 -17.82 -15.74
N ALA A 419 -0.64 -18.61 -16.79
CA ALA A 419 -1.34 -19.89 -16.69
C ALA A 419 -0.62 -20.87 -15.75
N MET A 420 0.71 -20.95 -15.83
CA MET A 420 1.53 -21.75 -14.93
C MET A 420 1.50 -21.22 -13.49
N ALA A 421 1.52 -19.90 -13.28
CA ALA A 421 1.39 -19.31 -11.95
C ALA A 421 0.03 -19.60 -11.32
N VAL A 422 -1.06 -19.50 -12.08
CA VAL A 422 -2.43 -19.84 -11.64
C VAL A 422 -2.52 -21.34 -11.34
N GLY A 423 -1.99 -22.22 -12.21
CA GLY A 423 -1.97 -23.66 -11.97
C GLY A 423 -1.17 -24.06 -10.72
N VAL A 424 0.00 -23.43 -10.49
CA VAL A 424 0.82 -23.64 -9.28
C VAL A 424 0.14 -23.09 -8.03
N ALA A 425 -0.61 -21.98 -8.13
CA ALA A 425 -1.41 -21.47 -7.02
C ALA A 425 -2.56 -22.42 -6.69
N LEU A 426 -3.33 -22.85 -7.69
CA LEU A 426 -4.44 -23.79 -7.54
C LEU A 426 -3.97 -25.12 -6.93
N HIS A 427 -2.86 -25.70 -7.41
CA HIS A 427 -2.26 -26.93 -6.86
C HIS A 427 -1.73 -26.81 -5.43
N ARG A 428 -1.54 -25.59 -4.91
CA ARG A 428 -1.26 -25.37 -3.48
C ARG A 428 -2.54 -25.36 -2.66
N LEU A 429 -3.59 -24.73 -3.18
CA LEU A 429 -4.92 -24.68 -2.56
C LEU A 429 -5.57 -26.08 -2.49
N THR A 430 -5.27 -26.98 -3.43
CA THR A 430 -5.76 -28.37 -3.41
C THR A 430 -4.94 -29.35 -2.53
N ARG A 431 -3.81 -28.92 -1.97
CA ARG A 431 -2.94 -29.77 -1.13
C ARG A 431 -3.29 -29.69 0.35
N THR A 432 -4.49 -30.13 0.67
CA THR A 432 -4.89 -30.51 2.03
C THR A 432 -4.30 -31.87 2.38
N ARG A 433 -3.59 -31.99 3.51
CA ARG A 433 -3.16 -33.27 4.07
C ARG A 433 -4.04 -33.59 5.26
N ILE A 434 -4.72 -34.72 5.20
CA ILE A 434 -5.56 -35.24 6.28
C ILE A 434 -4.94 -36.57 6.69
N THR A 435 -4.60 -36.72 7.96
CA THR A 435 -4.10 -37.98 8.54
C THR A 435 -5.02 -38.41 9.68
N HIS A 436 -5.15 -39.72 9.86
CA HIS A 436 -5.81 -40.32 11.02
C HIS A 436 -4.76 -41.18 11.72
N ASP A 437 -4.65 -40.98 13.02
CA ASP A 437 -3.76 -41.69 13.93
C ASP A 437 -4.59 -42.05 15.19
N GLU A 438 -4.32 -43.17 15.84
CA GLU A 438 -5.02 -43.61 17.06
C GLU A 438 -4.05 -43.53 18.24
N THR A 439 -4.46 -42.93 19.36
CA THR A 439 -3.61 -42.74 20.54
C THR A 439 -4.46 -42.97 21.79
N GLU A 440 -4.05 -43.91 22.65
CA GLU A 440 -4.72 -44.23 23.92
C GLU A 440 -6.23 -44.55 23.81
N GLY A 441 -6.68 -45.04 22.65
CA GLY A 441 -8.08 -45.35 22.35
C GLY A 441 -8.89 -44.19 21.75
N VAL A 442 -8.26 -43.03 21.55
CA VAL A 442 -8.86 -41.84 20.93
C VAL A 442 -8.38 -41.71 19.47
N HIS A 443 -9.32 -41.39 18.56
CA HIS A 443 -9.06 -41.27 17.12
C HIS A 443 -8.74 -39.83 16.74
N HIS A 444 -7.47 -39.52 16.48
CA HIS A 444 -7.01 -38.18 16.11
C HIS A 444 -7.01 -37.99 14.59
N VAL A 445 -7.79 -37.03 14.08
CA VAL A 445 -7.87 -36.66 12.66
C VAL A 445 -7.25 -35.29 12.45
N HIS A 446 -5.99 -35.26 11.99
CA HIS A 446 -5.26 -34.02 11.75
C HIS A 446 -5.46 -33.50 10.32
N VAL A 447 -6.16 -32.37 10.19
CA VAL A 447 -6.37 -31.63 8.93
C VAL A 447 -5.36 -30.49 8.82
N ARG A 448 -4.40 -30.60 7.90
CA ARG A 448 -3.40 -29.56 7.61
C ARG A 448 -3.58 -28.96 6.21
N GLY A 449 -3.74 -27.64 6.14
CA GLY A 449 -3.93 -26.89 4.89
C GLY A 449 -5.28 -26.19 4.80
N GLN A 450 -5.71 -25.80 3.60
CA GLN A 450 -7.04 -25.23 3.39
C GLN A 450 -8.05 -26.34 3.09
N LEU A 451 -9.20 -26.33 3.77
CA LEU A 451 -10.22 -27.37 3.68
C LEU A 451 -11.30 -26.92 2.67
N THR A 452 -11.03 -27.14 1.38
CA THR A 452 -11.97 -26.79 0.30
C THR A 452 -12.86 -27.97 -0.11
N PHE A 453 -13.86 -27.75 -0.94
CA PHE A 453 -14.74 -28.79 -1.51
C PHE A 453 -13.94 -29.91 -2.21
N LEU A 454 -12.76 -29.61 -2.74
CA LEU A 454 -11.83 -30.58 -3.34
C LEU A 454 -11.15 -31.50 -2.31
N ALA A 455 -11.18 -31.13 -1.03
CA ALA A 455 -10.70 -31.94 0.09
C ALA A 455 -11.79 -32.85 0.69
N VAL A 456 -13.08 -32.54 0.49
CA VAL A 456 -14.22 -33.29 1.05
C VAL A 456 -14.14 -34.81 0.78
N PRO A 457 -13.85 -35.30 -0.45
CA PRO A 457 -13.75 -36.74 -0.70
C PRO A 457 -12.53 -37.41 -0.05
N ARG A 458 -11.60 -36.66 0.55
CA ARG A 458 -10.52 -37.19 1.40
C ARG A 458 -10.91 -37.10 2.87
N LEU A 459 -11.46 -35.96 3.29
CA LEU A 459 -11.98 -35.74 4.64
C LEU A 459 -12.98 -36.84 5.02
N SER A 460 -14.04 -36.99 4.23
CA SER A 460 -15.06 -38.03 4.45
C SER A 460 -14.44 -39.43 4.54
N ARG A 461 -13.51 -39.80 3.65
CA ARG A 461 -12.82 -41.10 3.72
C ARG A 461 -11.99 -41.30 4.98
N THR A 462 -11.34 -40.26 5.50
CA THR A 462 -10.57 -40.35 6.74
C THR A 462 -11.48 -40.37 7.97
N LEU A 463 -12.57 -39.61 7.97
CA LEU A 463 -13.59 -39.63 9.02
C LEU A 463 -14.30 -41.00 9.12
N HIS A 464 -14.50 -41.70 8.00
CA HIS A 464 -15.01 -43.08 7.97
C HIS A 464 -14.03 -44.14 8.52
N LEU A 465 -12.79 -43.79 8.86
CA LEU A 465 -11.87 -44.70 9.56
C LEU A 465 -12.07 -44.68 11.08
N VAL A 466 -12.86 -43.75 11.60
CA VAL A 466 -13.24 -43.68 13.01
C VAL A 466 -14.37 -44.70 13.25
N PRO A 467 -14.20 -45.69 14.17
CA PRO A 467 -15.24 -46.65 14.51
C PRO A 467 -16.46 -45.97 15.16
N GLN A 468 -17.66 -46.49 14.90
CA GLN A 468 -18.88 -46.02 15.56
C GLN A 468 -18.77 -46.15 17.08
N GLY A 469 -19.19 -45.11 17.81
CA GLY A 469 -19.12 -45.09 19.28
C GLY A 469 -17.74 -44.76 19.87
N ALA A 470 -16.69 -44.56 19.07
CA ALA A 470 -15.36 -44.21 19.56
C ALA A 470 -15.21 -42.70 19.82
N ASP A 471 -14.29 -42.33 20.71
CA ASP A 471 -13.92 -40.94 20.96
C ASP A 471 -12.97 -40.43 19.86
N ALA A 472 -13.24 -39.24 19.31
CA ALA A 472 -12.49 -38.69 18.19
C ALA A 472 -12.14 -37.20 18.38
N VAL A 473 -10.92 -36.83 17.99
CA VAL A 473 -10.41 -35.45 18.05
C VAL A 473 -10.05 -34.99 16.64
N VAL A 474 -10.73 -33.96 16.12
CA VAL A 474 -10.49 -33.42 14.77
C VAL A 474 -9.70 -32.11 14.87
N GLU A 475 -8.40 -32.16 14.58
CA GLU A 475 -7.52 -30.99 14.63
C GLU A 475 -7.50 -30.21 13.30
N LEU A 476 -7.84 -28.93 13.32
CA LEU A 476 -7.92 -28.03 12.16
C LEU A 476 -6.76 -27.00 12.13
N ASP A 477 -5.65 -27.36 11.51
CA ASP A 477 -4.40 -26.57 11.39
C ASP A 477 -4.37 -25.67 10.12
N GLY A 478 -5.55 -25.21 9.70
CA GLY A 478 -5.78 -24.47 8.45
C GLY A 478 -5.93 -22.95 8.60
N SER A 479 -6.30 -22.29 7.50
CA SER A 479 -6.66 -20.86 7.47
C SER A 479 -7.85 -20.51 6.56
N PHE A 480 -8.39 -21.49 5.84
CA PHE A 480 -9.60 -21.35 5.03
C PHE A 480 -10.34 -22.69 4.95
N MET A 481 -11.67 -22.62 5.02
CA MET A 481 -12.63 -23.71 4.93
C MET A 481 -13.80 -23.17 4.11
N ASP A 482 -14.27 -23.91 3.12
CA ASP A 482 -15.48 -23.54 2.38
C ASP A 482 -16.72 -24.31 2.86
N HIS A 483 -17.89 -23.86 2.39
CA HIS A 483 -19.18 -24.30 2.91
C HIS A 483 -19.40 -25.82 2.78
N ALA A 484 -19.04 -26.41 1.64
CA ALA A 484 -19.19 -27.85 1.42
C ALA A 484 -18.32 -28.69 2.38
N ALA A 485 -17.15 -28.17 2.76
CA ALA A 485 -16.27 -28.83 3.72
C ALA A 485 -16.68 -28.66 5.18
N TYR A 486 -17.33 -27.54 5.51
CA TYR A 486 -18.00 -27.32 6.79
C TYR A 486 -19.20 -28.26 6.95
N GLU A 487 -20.11 -28.28 5.97
CA GLU A 487 -21.31 -29.13 5.94
C GLU A 487 -20.94 -30.62 6.09
N SER A 488 -19.97 -31.10 5.30
CA SER A 488 -19.50 -32.49 5.37
C SER A 488 -18.87 -32.89 6.70
N LEU A 489 -18.34 -31.92 7.47
CA LEU A 489 -17.74 -32.16 8.78
C LEU A 489 -18.82 -32.16 9.88
N GLN A 490 -19.75 -31.20 9.80
CA GLN A 490 -20.90 -31.08 10.71
C GLN A 490 -21.84 -32.29 10.58
N ASP A 491 -22.15 -32.74 9.36
CA ASP A 491 -22.99 -33.92 9.13
C ASP A 491 -22.38 -35.19 9.71
N TRP A 492 -21.06 -35.36 9.56
CA TRP A 492 -20.33 -36.48 10.15
C TRP A 492 -20.34 -36.39 11.69
N GLN A 493 -20.07 -35.22 12.27
CA GLN A 493 -20.10 -35.00 13.72
C GLN A 493 -21.49 -35.33 14.30
N ASN A 494 -22.55 -34.74 13.73
CA ASN A 494 -23.94 -35.03 14.11
C ASN A 494 -24.23 -36.54 14.08
N THR A 495 -23.84 -37.21 12.99
CA THR A 495 -24.06 -38.65 12.82
C THR A 495 -23.29 -39.47 13.86
N HIS A 496 -22.03 -39.14 14.11
CA HIS A 496 -21.15 -39.85 15.04
C HIS A 496 -21.64 -39.72 16.49
N THR A 497 -22.05 -38.53 16.89
CA THR A 497 -22.62 -38.25 18.22
C THR A 497 -23.95 -38.96 18.43
N VAL A 498 -24.81 -39.02 17.41
CA VAL A 498 -26.07 -39.82 17.45
C VAL A 498 -25.81 -41.32 17.61
N HIS A 499 -24.67 -41.83 17.12
CA HIS A 499 -24.25 -43.22 17.30
C HIS A 499 -23.42 -43.45 18.59
N GLY A 500 -23.41 -42.47 19.51
CA GLY A 500 -22.84 -42.60 20.86
C GLY A 500 -21.33 -42.37 20.96
N GLY A 501 -20.65 -41.91 19.91
CA GLY A 501 -19.24 -41.51 19.98
C GLY A 501 -19.09 -40.04 20.34
N THR A 502 -17.96 -39.63 20.94
CA THR A 502 -17.68 -38.21 21.19
C THR A 502 -16.81 -37.60 20.09
N VAL A 503 -16.99 -36.31 19.81
CA VAL A 503 -16.18 -35.55 18.85
C VAL A 503 -15.67 -34.26 19.49
N GLU A 504 -14.36 -34.03 19.45
CA GLU A 504 -13.72 -32.80 19.88
C GLU A 504 -13.03 -32.11 18.69
N LEU A 505 -13.60 -31.00 18.21
CA LEU A 505 -12.97 -30.16 17.19
C LEU A 505 -11.94 -29.23 17.85
N VAL A 506 -10.67 -29.27 17.42
CA VAL A 506 -9.57 -28.51 18.06
C VAL A 506 -8.85 -27.63 17.05
N GLY A 507 -8.58 -26.38 17.45
CA GLY A 507 -7.85 -25.41 16.62
C GLY A 507 -6.33 -25.48 16.78
N ARG A 508 -5.63 -24.49 16.20
CA ARG A 508 -4.15 -24.40 16.18
C ARG A 508 -3.44 -24.23 17.54
N ARG A 509 -4.19 -24.17 18.64
CA ARG A 509 -3.71 -24.21 20.03
C ARG A 509 -4.30 -25.46 20.65
N SER A 510 -3.46 -26.38 21.12
CA SER A 510 -3.91 -27.61 21.79
C SER A 510 -4.77 -27.28 23.01
N GLY A 511 -5.93 -27.93 23.13
CA GLY A 511 -6.81 -27.81 24.31
C GLY A 511 -7.90 -26.75 24.25
N VAL A 512 -8.30 -26.27 23.06
CA VAL A 512 -9.50 -25.42 22.90
C VAL A 512 -10.47 -26.03 21.91
N ARG A 513 -11.65 -26.38 22.41
CA ARG A 513 -12.79 -26.89 21.64
C ARG A 513 -13.37 -25.82 20.73
N ILE A 514 -13.78 -26.23 19.54
CA ILE A 514 -14.68 -25.48 18.66
C ILE A 514 -16.08 -26.02 18.97
N GLY A 515 -16.86 -25.27 19.76
CA GLY A 515 -18.16 -25.71 20.26
C GLY A 515 -19.28 -25.70 19.22
N GLU A 516 -20.20 -26.66 19.33
CA GLU A 516 -21.48 -26.66 18.61
C GLU A 516 -22.49 -25.69 19.25
N PRO A 517 -23.49 -25.20 18.49
CA PRO A 517 -24.46 -24.25 18.98
C PRO A 517 -25.50 -24.89 19.93
N THR A 518 -25.67 -24.30 21.10
CA THR A 518 -26.75 -24.65 22.04
C THR A 518 -28.11 -24.30 21.42
N GLY A 519 -28.95 -25.31 21.16
CA GLY A 519 -30.31 -25.08 20.65
C GLY A 519 -31.28 -24.55 21.72
N PRO A 520 -32.41 -23.91 21.34
CA PRO A 520 -33.26 -23.13 22.27
C PRO A 520 -33.99 -23.90 23.37
N ALA A 521 -33.83 -25.23 23.47
CA ALA A 521 -34.64 -26.09 24.34
C ALA A 521 -34.11 -26.22 25.78
N GLY A 522 -32.83 -25.97 26.04
CA GLY A 522 -32.20 -26.27 27.34
C GLY A 522 -32.58 -25.33 28.49
N LEU A 523 -32.89 -24.06 28.18
CA LEU A 523 -33.09 -23.01 29.20
C LEU A 523 -34.50 -22.96 29.80
N GLN A 524 -35.46 -23.77 29.32
CA GLN A 524 -36.86 -23.67 29.74
C GLN A 524 -37.19 -24.43 31.04
N ALA A 525 -36.28 -25.31 31.51
CA ALA A 525 -36.55 -26.26 32.59
C ALA A 525 -36.19 -25.79 34.02
N LEU A 526 -35.42 -24.71 34.17
CA LEU A 526 -34.82 -24.33 35.47
C LEU A 526 -35.32 -23.00 36.06
N THR A 527 -36.01 -22.15 35.30
CA THR A 527 -36.37 -20.78 35.72
C THR A 527 -37.86 -20.47 35.68
N GLY A 528 -38.68 -21.27 34.98
CA GLY A 528 -40.12 -21.02 34.80
C GLY A 528 -40.45 -19.74 34.01
N VAL A 529 -39.45 -19.08 33.44
CA VAL A 529 -39.54 -17.84 32.67
C VAL A 529 -38.78 -18.04 31.36
N ALA A 530 -39.35 -17.56 30.26
CA ALA A 530 -38.73 -17.70 28.95
C ALA A 530 -37.33 -17.05 28.92
N PRO A 531 -36.32 -17.72 28.32
CA PRO A 531 -34.94 -17.26 28.37
C PRO A 531 -34.60 -16.30 27.24
N GLU A 532 -33.91 -15.21 27.57
CA GLU A 532 -33.01 -14.53 26.62
C GLU A 532 -31.64 -14.33 27.31
N GLU A 533 -30.79 -15.31 27.05
CA GLU A 533 -29.34 -15.18 26.83
C GLU A 533 -28.51 -14.46 27.91
N SER A 534 -28.18 -15.21 28.97
CA SER A 534 -26.79 -15.28 29.38
C SER A 534 -25.97 -15.93 28.26
N ASP A 535 -24.95 -15.26 27.75
CA ASP A 535 -23.92 -15.89 26.92
C ASP A 535 -22.60 -15.79 27.69
N ASP A 536 -21.93 -16.94 27.84
CA ASP A 536 -20.69 -17.40 28.53
C ASP A 536 -19.45 -17.73 27.64
N CYS A 537 -19.13 -16.97 26.57
CA CYS A 537 -18.27 -17.47 25.47
C CYS A 537 -17.01 -16.67 25.01
N ARG A 538 -15.85 -17.35 25.08
CA ARG A 538 -14.51 -16.95 24.58
C ARG A 538 -14.32 -17.13 23.06
N CYS A 539 -13.59 -16.21 22.42
CA CYS A 539 -13.34 -16.24 20.97
C CYS A 539 -12.02 -16.92 20.53
N HIS A 540 -12.04 -17.66 19.41
CA HIS A 540 -10.88 -18.30 18.78
C HIS A 540 -10.81 -18.05 17.25
N PRO A 541 -9.70 -18.38 16.55
CA PRO A 541 -9.61 -18.18 15.09
C PRO A 541 -10.65 -19.02 14.35
N TRP A 542 -11.05 -18.56 13.15
CA TRP A 542 -12.06 -19.15 12.23
C TRP A 542 -13.47 -18.54 12.25
N THR A 543 -13.61 -17.27 11.83
CA THR A 543 -14.93 -16.70 11.47
C THR A 543 -14.82 -15.59 10.42
N PRO A 544 -15.32 -15.81 9.19
CA PRO A 544 -15.62 -14.73 8.24
C PRO A 544 -17.07 -14.23 8.35
N TRP A 545 -17.92 -14.86 9.16
CA TRP A 545 -19.36 -14.58 9.26
C TRP A 545 -19.90 -14.69 10.69
N ARG A 546 -20.81 -13.77 11.02
CA ARG A 546 -21.47 -13.49 12.32
C ARG A 546 -20.63 -12.69 13.34
N ASN A 547 -21.20 -11.56 13.75
CA ASN A 547 -20.75 -10.74 14.89
C ASN A 547 -21.44 -11.26 16.17
N HIS A 548 -20.69 -11.34 17.29
CA HIS A 548 -21.02 -10.99 18.71
C HIS A 548 -22.39 -11.41 19.33
N GLN A 549 -22.53 -11.69 20.65
CA GLN A 549 -21.67 -11.60 21.86
C GLN A 549 -22.33 -12.37 23.03
N CYS A 550 -21.63 -12.96 24.01
CA CYS A 550 -21.17 -12.36 25.30
C CYS A 550 -20.47 -13.38 26.26
N GLU A 551 -19.99 -12.93 27.45
CA GLU A 551 -19.67 -13.72 28.69
C GLU A 551 -20.51 -13.14 29.90
N ILE A 552 -21.32 -13.96 30.63
CA ILE A 552 -22.08 -13.74 31.90
C ILE A 552 -22.41 -15.07 32.66
N PRO A 553 -22.26 -15.20 34.01
CA PRO A 553 -21.23 -14.69 34.91
C PRO A 553 -20.65 -15.76 35.89
N GLU A 554 -19.60 -15.40 36.63
CA GLU A 554 -18.89 -16.28 37.61
C GLU A 554 -19.72 -16.70 38.87
N ALA A 555 -20.96 -16.21 39.00
CA ALA A 555 -21.81 -16.45 40.18
C ALA A 555 -22.41 -17.87 40.29
N ALA A 556 -22.31 -18.71 39.25
CA ALA A 556 -22.68 -20.12 39.33
C ALA A 556 -21.64 -20.99 40.07
N LEU A 557 -20.43 -20.45 40.36
CA LEU A 557 -19.32 -21.20 40.95
C LEU A 557 -19.20 -21.08 42.49
N LEU A 558 -20.07 -20.32 43.17
CA LEU A 558 -19.94 -20.03 44.61
C LEU A 558 -21.22 -20.26 45.47
N ARG A 559 -22.17 -21.08 44.99
CA ARG A 559 -23.26 -21.69 45.78
C ARG A 559 -23.49 -23.12 45.27
N ASP A 560 -23.44 -24.20 46.04
CA ASP A 560 -23.25 -24.37 47.50
C ASP A 560 -22.10 -25.34 47.81
N GLY A 561 -21.57 -25.26 49.03
CA GLY A 561 -20.51 -26.14 49.49
C GLY A 561 -20.98 -27.40 50.23
N GLN A 562 -20.00 -28.29 50.45
CA GLN A 562 -19.98 -29.46 51.34
C GLN A 562 -20.58 -30.81 50.86
N PRO A 563 -20.04 -31.94 51.36
CA PRO A 563 -20.10 -33.24 50.67
C PRO A 563 -21.16 -34.19 51.27
N GLY A 564 -21.65 -35.12 50.44
CA GLY A 564 -22.59 -36.15 50.88
C GLY A 564 -22.70 -37.34 49.91
N ASP A 565 -21.95 -38.40 50.23
CA ASP A 565 -22.32 -39.82 50.14
C ASP A 565 -23.20 -40.41 49.01
N THR A 566 -22.57 -41.37 48.31
CA THR A 566 -23.10 -42.71 47.99
C THR A 566 -24.14 -42.96 46.89
N GLN A 567 -23.75 -43.90 46.01
CA GLN A 567 -24.54 -45.05 45.51
C GLN A 567 -25.81 -44.81 44.67
N GLY A 568 -25.74 -45.24 43.40
CA GLY A 568 -26.37 -46.51 43.06
C GLY A 568 -27.47 -46.53 41.98
N THR A 569 -27.25 -47.42 41.00
CA THR A 569 -28.25 -48.33 40.39
C THR A 569 -29.39 -47.79 39.49
N GLU A 570 -29.35 -48.27 38.24
CA GLU A 570 -30.43 -48.99 37.54
C GLU A 570 -31.78 -48.31 37.17
N ALA A 571 -31.92 -48.09 35.85
CA ALA A 571 -32.81 -48.87 34.96
C ALA A 571 -34.34 -48.59 34.83
N ASP A 572 -34.71 -48.48 33.55
CA ASP A 572 -35.83 -49.16 32.84
C ASP A 572 -37.26 -48.57 32.74
N GLY A 573 -37.79 -48.69 31.51
CA GLY A 573 -39.21 -48.73 31.14
C GLY A 573 -40.06 -47.44 31.18
N THR A 574 -41.19 -47.33 30.46
CA THR A 574 -41.76 -48.16 29.35
C THR A 574 -42.96 -47.45 28.69
N GLY A 575 -43.19 -47.68 27.38
CA GLY A 575 -44.50 -47.52 26.69
C GLY A 575 -44.92 -46.09 26.29
N GLY A 576 -45.73 -45.87 25.24
CA GLY A 576 -46.30 -46.77 24.23
C GLY A 576 -47.65 -46.26 23.68
N GLY A 577 -48.02 -46.58 22.42
CA GLY A 577 -49.43 -46.50 21.97
C GLY A 577 -49.76 -45.73 20.67
N ALA A 578 -49.84 -46.48 19.55
CA ALA A 578 -50.87 -46.46 18.50
C ALA A 578 -51.44 -45.16 17.85
N ALA A 579 -51.43 -45.14 16.51
CA ALA A 579 -52.38 -44.41 15.64
C ALA A 579 -53.66 -45.25 15.37
N PRO A 580 -54.71 -44.76 14.68
CA PRO A 580 -54.70 -44.76 13.19
C PRO A 580 -55.59 -43.73 12.42
N SER A 581 -55.30 -43.64 11.10
CA SER A 581 -56.21 -43.50 9.93
C SER A 581 -57.18 -42.31 9.71
N ASP A 582 -56.95 -41.67 8.54
CA ASP A 582 -57.89 -41.36 7.43
C ASP A 582 -59.06 -40.37 7.56
N ALA A 583 -59.05 -39.35 6.67
CA ALA A 583 -60.20 -38.99 5.83
C ALA A 583 -59.74 -38.15 4.61
N ASP A 584 -60.18 -38.53 3.41
CA ASP A 584 -59.93 -37.86 2.13
C ASP A 584 -61.25 -37.27 1.59
N GLY A 585 -61.23 -36.26 0.71
CA GLY A 585 -62.48 -35.72 0.15
C GLY A 585 -62.42 -34.40 -0.63
N ALA A 586 -62.54 -34.50 -1.96
CA ALA A 586 -62.79 -33.38 -2.85
C ALA A 586 -64.01 -33.67 -3.76
N LEU A 587 -64.83 -32.65 -4.06
CA LEU A 587 -65.90 -32.76 -5.08
C LEU A 587 -66.31 -31.38 -5.64
N ARG A 588 -66.66 -31.35 -6.93
CA ARG A 588 -67.23 -30.20 -7.68
C ARG A 588 -68.74 -30.37 -7.85
N ALA A 589 -69.46 -29.26 -8.02
CA ALA A 589 -70.74 -29.22 -8.74
C ALA A 589 -71.00 -27.82 -9.34
N ASP A 590 -71.77 -27.77 -10.42
CA ASP A 590 -72.07 -26.59 -11.26
C ASP A 590 -73.48 -26.00 -11.03
N GLY A 591 -73.67 -24.73 -11.42
CA GLY A 591 -74.92 -24.21 -12.00
C GLY A 591 -75.92 -23.45 -11.10
N THR A 592 -76.23 -22.18 -11.43
CA THR A 592 -77.43 -21.78 -12.21
C THR A 592 -77.73 -20.25 -12.19
N ASP A 593 -78.20 -19.76 -13.35
CA ASP A 593 -79.25 -18.75 -13.64
C ASP A 593 -79.26 -17.24 -13.24
N SER A 594 -79.68 -16.46 -14.25
CA SER A 594 -80.69 -15.36 -14.26
C SER A 594 -80.30 -13.86 -14.39
N THR A 595 -80.36 -13.38 -15.64
CA THR A 595 -81.13 -12.18 -16.14
C THR A 595 -81.20 -10.83 -15.39
N GLY A 596 -80.39 -9.85 -15.84
CA GLY A 596 -80.77 -8.60 -16.55
C GLY A 596 -81.81 -7.55 -16.03
N GLY A 597 -81.46 -6.25 -16.12
CA GLY A 597 -82.43 -5.12 -16.10
C GLY A 597 -81.84 -3.68 -16.07
N HIS A 598 -82.13 -2.89 -17.13
CA HIS A 598 -81.98 -1.44 -17.46
C HIS A 598 -81.67 -0.35 -16.37
N GLY A 599 -81.21 0.88 -16.68
CA GLY A 599 -80.85 1.56 -17.96
C GLY A 599 -80.75 3.12 -17.86
N GLY A 600 -80.20 3.80 -18.90
CA GLY A 600 -80.16 5.28 -19.07
C GLY A 600 -78.81 5.85 -19.59
N THR A 601 -78.55 6.08 -20.89
CA THR A 601 -78.83 7.29 -21.73
C THR A 601 -78.16 8.60 -21.23
N GLY A 602 -77.33 9.37 -21.96
CA GLY A 602 -76.75 9.37 -23.33
C GLY A 602 -75.55 10.36 -23.35
N GLU A 603 -74.95 10.89 -24.44
CA GLU A 603 -75.05 10.78 -25.92
C GLU A 603 -73.68 11.25 -26.57
N PRO A 604 -73.42 11.18 -27.90
CA PRO A 604 -72.10 10.71 -28.39
C PRO A 604 -71.33 11.51 -29.48
N GLY A 605 -70.12 11.02 -29.81
CA GLY A 605 -69.44 11.16 -31.12
C GLY A 605 -68.14 11.98 -31.12
N LYS A 606 -67.13 11.75 -32.00
CA LYS A 606 -66.87 10.75 -33.07
C LYS A 606 -65.33 10.80 -33.40
N VAL A 607 -64.58 9.70 -33.42
CA VAL A 607 -64.19 8.83 -34.58
C VAL A 607 -62.77 9.07 -35.18
N SER A 608 -62.04 7.95 -35.35
CA SER A 608 -60.93 7.63 -36.29
C SER A 608 -59.44 7.94 -36.01
N GLU A 609 -58.66 6.84 -36.03
CA GLU A 609 -57.22 6.67 -36.32
C GLU A 609 -56.92 6.76 -37.86
N PRO A 610 -55.77 6.33 -38.46
CA PRO A 610 -54.49 5.82 -37.91
C PRO A 610 -53.16 6.35 -38.55
N SER A 611 -52.02 5.90 -37.99
CA SER A 611 -50.62 6.08 -38.45
C SER A 611 -50.28 5.32 -39.76
N PRO A 612 -49.14 5.58 -40.47
CA PRO A 612 -47.86 4.91 -40.13
C PRO A 612 -46.49 5.54 -40.61
N SER A 613 -45.39 5.00 -40.04
CA SER A 613 -44.04 4.67 -40.60
C SER A 613 -43.14 5.59 -41.48
N SER A 614 -41.88 5.73 -41.00
CA SER A 614 -40.57 5.52 -41.69
C SER A 614 -39.96 6.47 -42.75
N GLY A 615 -38.77 7.02 -42.42
CA GLY A 615 -37.50 6.72 -43.13
C GLY A 615 -36.94 7.69 -44.20
N GLY A 616 -35.62 7.92 -44.18
CA GLY A 616 -34.83 8.44 -45.33
C GLY A 616 -34.06 9.74 -45.08
N ALA A 617 -32.85 9.85 -45.63
CA ALA A 617 -31.96 11.02 -45.53
C ALA A 617 -31.46 11.46 -46.92
N ASP A 618 -31.16 12.76 -47.12
CA ASP A 618 -29.88 13.24 -47.66
C ASP A 618 -29.77 14.78 -47.67
N ALA A 619 -28.57 15.31 -47.91
CA ALA A 619 -28.20 16.72 -47.69
C ALA A 619 -28.13 17.59 -48.98
N LEU A 620 -28.30 18.91 -48.85
CA LEU A 620 -27.41 19.96 -49.40
C LEU A 620 -27.86 21.42 -49.13
N ALA A 621 -26.89 22.34 -49.25
CA ALA A 621 -27.00 23.81 -49.45
C ALA A 621 -27.24 24.77 -48.25
N ARG A 622 -26.27 25.67 -48.08
CA ARG A 622 -26.32 27.04 -47.48
C ARG A 622 -26.88 28.05 -48.52
N PRO A 623 -27.13 29.36 -48.23
CA PRO A 623 -26.75 30.20 -47.06
C PRO A 623 -28.00 30.81 -46.34
N ASP A 624 -28.00 31.73 -45.36
CA ASP A 624 -27.22 32.97 -45.10
C ASP A 624 -27.14 33.34 -43.60
N ALA A 625 -26.22 34.25 -43.26
CA ALA A 625 -26.15 35.05 -42.03
C ALA A 625 -25.81 36.51 -42.41
N PRO A 626 -26.10 37.53 -41.58
CA PRO A 626 -25.12 38.06 -40.60
C PRO A 626 -25.76 38.29 -39.20
N GLU A 627 -25.07 38.23 -38.05
CA GLU A 627 -23.89 38.98 -37.54
C GLU A 627 -24.16 40.44 -37.13
N ASP A 628 -23.84 40.73 -35.86
CA ASP A 628 -23.34 42.01 -35.32
C ASP A 628 -22.25 41.61 -34.29
N ASN A 629 -20.94 41.88 -34.52
CA ASN A 629 -20.19 43.15 -34.34
C ASN A 629 -20.09 43.62 -32.87
N THR A 630 -18.95 44.16 -32.38
CA THR A 630 -17.55 44.15 -32.85
C THR A 630 -16.62 44.49 -31.69
N ALA A 631 -15.34 44.17 -31.79
CA ALA A 631 -14.27 44.87 -31.08
C ALA A 631 -13.67 45.97 -31.96
N TYR A 632 -13.09 47.03 -31.38
CA TYR A 632 -12.18 47.94 -32.09
C TYR A 632 -11.01 48.39 -31.18
N ALA A 633 -9.86 48.58 -31.81
CA ALA A 633 -8.68 49.24 -31.24
C ALA A 633 -8.74 50.77 -31.54
N SER A 634 -7.75 51.66 -31.32
CA SER A 634 -6.31 51.59 -31.00
C SER A 634 -5.82 52.99 -30.56
N GLU A 635 -4.51 53.12 -30.26
CA GLU A 635 -3.71 54.37 -30.15
C GLU A 635 -3.82 55.17 -28.82
N GLY A 636 -2.72 55.68 -28.24
CA GLY A 636 -1.31 55.50 -28.62
C GLY A 636 -0.30 56.27 -27.75
N THR A 637 0.98 56.21 -28.16
CA THR A 637 2.11 57.12 -27.79
C THR A 637 2.68 57.08 -26.36
N GLY A 638 4.01 56.94 -26.22
CA GLY A 638 4.67 56.99 -24.89
C GLY A 638 6.14 56.56 -24.82
N THR A 639 7.00 57.00 -25.75
CA THR A 639 8.47 56.84 -25.64
C THR A 639 9.05 57.73 -24.53
N SER A 640 10.06 57.26 -23.77
CA SER A 640 11.41 57.89 -23.70
C SER A 640 12.26 57.50 -22.46
N THR A 641 13.49 57.08 -22.75
CA THR A 641 14.78 57.36 -22.03
C THR A 641 14.96 57.21 -20.51
N ALA A 642 16.03 56.49 -20.15
CA ALA A 642 16.72 56.60 -18.88
C ALA A 642 17.70 57.80 -18.82
N THR A 643 17.77 58.45 -17.66
CA THR A 643 18.85 59.27 -17.06
C THR A 643 18.32 59.70 -15.67
N GLY A 644 19.07 59.87 -14.59
CA GLY A 644 20.50 59.74 -14.32
C GLY A 644 20.84 60.58 -13.06
N THR A 645 21.87 60.21 -12.28
CA THR A 645 22.38 60.92 -11.07
C THR A 645 21.47 60.94 -9.83
N GLY A 646 21.98 60.94 -8.59
CA GLY A 646 23.37 60.79 -8.14
C GLY A 646 23.52 60.82 -6.60
N ALA A 647 24.74 60.55 -6.11
CA ALA A 647 25.21 60.61 -4.69
C ALA A 647 24.45 59.71 -3.67
N GLY A 648 25.07 58.90 -2.80
CA GLY A 648 26.41 58.98 -2.19
C GLY A 648 26.28 59.48 -0.74
N PRO A 649 27.11 59.04 0.25
CA PRO A 649 28.46 58.49 0.08
C PRO A 649 28.81 57.21 0.92
N ARG A 650 29.96 56.59 0.56
CA ARG A 650 31.10 56.06 1.41
C ARG A 650 30.81 55.43 2.80
N ALA A 651 31.53 54.41 3.29
CA ALA A 651 32.68 53.59 2.83
C ALA A 651 32.77 52.35 3.78
N GLY A 652 33.57 51.30 3.57
CA GLY A 652 34.47 50.91 2.49
C GLY A 652 35.48 49.84 2.98
N THR A 653 36.21 49.18 2.05
CA THR A 653 37.47 48.40 2.28
C THR A 653 37.41 47.17 3.22
N ALA A 654 38.30 46.17 3.16
CA ALA A 654 39.13 45.60 2.08
C ALA A 654 39.66 44.22 2.57
N ALA A 655 40.27 43.41 1.70
CA ALA A 655 40.74 42.06 2.01
C ALA A 655 42.06 42.03 2.83
N ALA A 656 42.31 40.92 3.54
CA ALA A 656 43.67 40.43 3.82
C ALA A 656 43.69 38.92 4.10
N THR A 657 44.69 38.24 3.52
CA THR A 657 45.11 36.87 3.80
C THR A 657 46.14 36.82 4.92
N SER A 658 46.19 35.71 5.69
CA SER A 658 47.40 35.36 6.46
C SER A 658 47.51 33.85 6.72
N THR A 659 48.71 33.32 6.56
CA THR A 659 49.06 31.89 6.64
C THR A 659 49.89 31.57 7.90
N GLY A 660 49.70 30.37 8.43
CA GLY A 660 50.65 29.67 9.32
C GLY A 660 50.12 29.32 10.72
N ALA A 661 50.74 28.43 11.51
CA ALA A 661 51.57 27.24 11.23
C ALA A 661 52.10 26.66 12.57
N ARG A 662 51.73 25.41 12.91
CA ARG A 662 52.26 24.61 14.07
C ARG A 662 51.85 25.21 15.45
N THR A 663 51.82 24.53 16.60
CA THR A 663 52.38 23.25 17.12
C THR A 663 51.47 22.66 18.21
N GLY A 664 51.68 21.38 18.60
CA GLY A 664 51.46 20.93 19.99
C GLY A 664 50.32 19.93 20.21
N ALA A 665 50.53 19.00 21.14
CA ALA A 665 49.58 17.94 21.51
C ALA A 665 49.10 18.12 22.95
N ALA A 666 47.90 17.63 23.29
CA ALA A 666 47.60 16.83 24.50
C ALA A 666 46.08 16.56 24.65
N ALA A 667 45.78 15.54 25.45
CA ALA A 667 44.51 14.85 25.68
C ALA A 667 43.36 15.65 26.34
N ASP A 668 42.16 15.07 26.20
CA ASP A 668 40.98 15.09 27.09
C ASP A 668 40.79 16.26 28.09
N THR A 669 39.72 17.03 27.90
CA THR A 669 38.48 16.91 28.70
C THR A 669 37.37 17.80 28.14
N GLY A 670 36.11 17.49 28.49
CA GLY A 670 34.93 17.94 27.74
C GLY A 670 34.60 19.43 27.77
N THR A 671 33.86 19.86 26.74
CA THR A 671 32.64 20.69 26.84
C THR A 671 32.00 20.81 25.45
N ASN A 672 30.75 20.36 25.30
CA ASN A 672 30.06 20.35 24.02
C ASN A 672 29.06 21.53 23.92
N THR A 673 29.56 22.72 23.57
CA THR A 673 28.73 23.92 23.38
C THR A 673 28.12 23.93 21.97
N GLY A 674 26.96 23.30 21.81
CA GLY A 674 26.23 23.28 20.55
C GLY A 674 25.58 24.61 20.19
N THR A 675 26.18 25.39 19.29
CA THR A 675 25.46 26.44 18.55
C THR A 675 24.62 25.80 17.45
N GLY A 676 23.30 25.81 17.63
CA GLY A 676 22.36 25.13 16.73
C GLY A 676 22.22 25.77 15.36
N ALA A 677 22.29 24.96 14.30
CA ALA A 677 21.68 25.24 13.01
C ALA A 677 20.32 24.51 12.98
N ALA A 678 19.22 25.27 12.85
CA ALA A 678 17.87 24.73 12.99
C ALA A 678 17.54 23.67 11.94
N THR A 679 17.20 22.46 12.40
CA THR A 679 16.56 21.44 11.58
C THR A 679 15.10 21.83 11.33
N ASP A 680 14.75 22.10 10.08
CA ASP A 680 13.37 22.37 9.67
C ASP A 680 12.54 21.08 9.77
N THR A 681 11.85 20.92 10.90
CA THR A 681 11.05 19.74 11.25
C THR A 681 9.74 19.74 10.45
N SER A 682 9.86 19.33 9.18
CA SER A 682 8.75 19.29 8.23
C SER A 682 7.52 18.55 8.79
N ARG A 683 6.41 19.29 8.93
CA ARG A 683 5.16 18.86 9.59
C ARG A 683 4.65 17.49 9.09
N PRO A 684 4.11 16.61 9.98
CA PRO A 684 3.38 15.42 9.59
C PRO A 684 2.20 15.78 8.68
N SER A 685 2.33 15.51 7.38
CA SER A 685 1.43 16.10 6.38
C SER A 685 0.03 15.46 6.41
N ALA A 686 -1.00 16.23 6.07
CA ALA A 686 -2.40 15.80 5.95
C ALA A 686 -2.61 14.54 5.06
N ARG A 687 -1.64 14.18 4.22
CA ARG A 687 -1.62 12.94 3.42
C ARG A 687 -1.57 11.67 4.27
N GLN A 688 -1.01 11.71 5.49
CA GLN A 688 -0.99 10.55 6.39
C GLN A 688 -2.39 10.31 6.99
N LEU A 689 -3.04 11.38 7.47
CA LEU A 689 -4.43 11.34 7.93
C LEU A 689 -5.38 10.86 6.83
N ALA A 690 -5.27 11.41 5.62
CA ALA A 690 -6.08 11.00 4.48
C ALA A 690 -5.90 9.50 4.10
N ARG A 691 -4.69 8.94 4.27
CA ARG A 691 -4.46 7.49 4.08
C ARG A 691 -5.13 6.66 5.17
N GLY A 692 -5.05 7.08 6.44
CA GLY A 692 -5.72 6.43 7.55
C GLY A 692 -7.25 6.39 7.36
N ILE A 693 -7.85 7.55 7.06
CA ILE A 693 -9.28 7.67 6.77
C ILE A 693 -9.66 6.80 5.54
N SER A 694 -8.86 6.81 4.48
CA SER A 694 -9.10 5.96 3.29
C SER A 694 -8.98 4.46 3.58
N ALA A 695 -8.14 4.05 4.53
CA ALA A 695 -8.04 2.66 4.97
C ALA A 695 -9.24 2.25 5.83
N PHE A 696 -9.64 3.11 6.78
CA PHE A 696 -10.87 2.94 7.57
C PHE A 696 -12.08 2.78 6.64
N GLN A 697 -12.32 3.72 5.72
CA GLN A 697 -13.49 3.71 4.83
C GLN A 697 -13.59 2.46 3.93
N ARG A 698 -12.47 1.84 3.57
CA ARG A 698 -12.44 0.64 2.70
C ARG A 698 -12.45 -0.68 3.46
N ASN A 699 -11.80 -0.74 4.61
CA ASN A 699 -11.51 -2.01 5.30
C ASN A 699 -12.29 -2.15 6.61
N THR A 700 -12.40 -1.08 7.40
CA THR A 700 -12.99 -1.12 8.75
C THR A 700 -14.45 -0.67 8.74
N ALA A 701 -14.76 0.41 8.04
CA ALA A 701 -16.08 1.01 7.98
C ALA A 701 -17.16 0.01 7.51
N PRO A 702 -16.95 -0.88 6.51
CA PRO A 702 -17.95 -1.89 6.16
C PRO A 702 -18.28 -2.86 7.30
N LEU A 703 -17.32 -3.15 8.19
CA LEU A 703 -17.48 -4.06 9.32
C LEU A 703 -18.21 -3.38 10.49
N VAL A 704 -17.85 -2.13 10.81
CA VAL A 704 -18.42 -1.40 11.96
C VAL A 704 -19.65 -0.54 11.61
N ARG A 705 -20.08 -0.47 10.34
CA ARG A 705 -21.20 0.40 9.92
C ARG A 705 -22.52 0.06 10.59
N GLY A 706 -22.79 -1.23 10.81
CA GLY A 706 -24.01 -1.66 11.51
C GLY A 706 -24.05 -1.10 12.93
N GLU A 707 -22.97 -1.28 13.67
CA GLU A 707 -22.85 -0.86 15.07
C GLU A 707 -22.83 0.67 15.22
N LEU A 708 -22.05 1.38 14.40
CA LEU A 708 -22.06 2.85 14.40
C LEU A 708 -23.42 3.42 13.99
N ALA A 709 -24.18 2.73 13.13
CA ALA A 709 -25.54 3.14 12.79
C ALA A 709 -26.55 2.82 13.90
N ARG A 710 -26.30 1.80 14.72
CA ARG A 710 -27.06 1.46 15.93
C ARG A 710 -26.88 2.56 16.99
N LEU A 711 -25.63 2.81 17.39
CA LEU A 711 -25.26 3.85 18.35
C LEU A 711 -25.71 5.26 17.91
N ALA A 712 -25.73 5.55 16.60
CA ALA A 712 -26.23 6.82 16.08
C ALA A 712 -27.77 7.00 16.21
N ARG A 713 -28.54 5.92 16.45
CA ARG A 713 -29.99 5.98 16.72
C ARG A 713 -30.31 5.85 18.20
N GLU A 714 -29.61 4.95 18.88
CA GLU A 714 -29.91 4.53 20.27
C GLU A 714 -29.10 5.32 21.31
N GLY A 715 -28.04 6.01 20.89
CA GLY A 715 -27.12 6.72 21.79
C GLY A 715 -25.93 5.86 22.22
N GLN A 716 -25.15 6.40 23.15
CA GLN A 716 -24.06 5.67 23.85
C GLN A 716 -24.52 5.34 25.27
N GLN A 717 -24.16 4.15 25.76
CA GLN A 717 -24.40 3.71 27.14
C GLN A 717 -23.11 3.09 27.71
N PRO A 718 -22.05 3.89 27.89
CA PRO A 718 -20.78 3.38 28.38
C PRO A 718 -20.89 2.93 29.83
N SER A 719 -20.29 1.79 30.17
CA SER A 719 -20.28 1.29 31.55
C SER A 719 -19.34 2.09 32.46
N GLN A 720 -18.38 2.82 31.88
CA GLN A 720 -17.21 3.35 32.59
C GLN A 720 -16.67 4.64 31.97
N LEU A 721 -16.24 5.58 32.83
CA LEU A 721 -15.38 6.72 32.47
C LEU A 721 -13.91 6.32 32.57
N PHE A 722 -13.19 6.36 31.47
CA PHE A 722 -11.75 6.08 31.43
C PHE A 722 -10.94 7.37 31.26
N LEU A 723 -10.27 7.80 32.33
CA LEU A 723 -9.47 9.03 32.38
C LEU A 723 -7.97 8.69 32.27
N THR A 724 -7.33 9.11 31.18
CA THR A 724 -5.94 8.74 30.88
C THR A 724 -5.16 9.85 30.17
N CYS A 725 -3.91 9.55 29.83
CA CYS A 725 -3.00 10.48 29.21
C CYS A 725 -3.29 10.70 27.70
N ALA A 726 -3.03 11.92 27.24
CA ALA A 726 -3.00 12.29 25.83
C ALA A 726 -1.81 11.69 25.05
N ASP A 727 -0.91 10.93 25.70
CA ASP A 727 0.22 10.24 25.06
C ASP A 727 -0.27 9.29 23.96
N SER A 728 0.27 9.43 22.75
CA SER A 728 -0.18 8.69 21.55
C SER A 728 0.02 7.18 21.62
N ARG A 729 0.77 6.67 22.60
CA ARG A 729 0.98 5.23 22.83
C ARG A 729 -0.17 4.59 23.62
N LEU A 730 -1.00 5.39 24.29
CA LEU A 730 -2.15 4.92 25.06
C LEU A 730 -3.35 4.80 24.11
N VAL A 731 -3.81 3.58 23.87
CA VAL A 731 -4.96 3.26 23.02
C VAL A 731 -5.96 2.51 23.89
N THR A 732 -6.90 3.23 24.51
CA THR A 732 -7.76 2.71 25.57
C THR A 732 -8.52 1.46 25.15
N SER A 733 -9.24 1.50 24.02
CA SER A 733 -9.97 0.34 23.47
C SER A 733 -9.12 -0.88 23.15
N MET A 734 -7.80 -0.73 22.98
CA MET A 734 -6.87 -1.88 22.85
C MET A 734 -6.48 -2.43 24.22
N ILE A 735 -6.29 -1.55 25.21
CA ILE A 735 -5.87 -1.92 26.57
C ILE A 735 -7.01 -2.59 27.34
N THR A 736 -8.25 -2.14 27.14
CA THR A 736 -9.47 -2.63 27.80
C THR A 736 -10.30 -3.56 26.93
N SER A 737 -9.87 -3.85 25.69
CA SER A 737 -10.62 -4.61 24.67
C SER A 737 -12.03 -4.09 24.34
N SER A 738 -12.31 -2.80 24.64
CA SER A 738 -13.65 -2.21 24.51
C SER A 738 -14.00 -1.79 23.08
N GLY A 739 -15.26 -2.00 22.69
CA GLY A 739 -15.85 -1.60 21.43
C GLY A 739 -16.30 -0.13 21.37
N PRO A 740 -16.93 0.29 20.25
CA PRO A 740 -17.54 1.61 20.12
C PRO A 740 -18.74 1.74 21.07
N GLY A 741 -18.75 2.77 21.92
CA GLY A 741 -19.86 3.06 22.84
C GLY A 741 -19.64 2.57 24.28
N ASP A 742 -18.77 1.58 24.49
CA ASP A 742 -18.53 0.93 25.79
C ASP A 742 -17.84 1.82 26.84
N LEU A 743 -16.98 2.74 26.40
CA LEU A 743 -16.20 3.63 27.27
C LEU A 743 -16.44 5.11 26.94
N PHE A 744 -16.69 5.91 27.97
CA PHE A 744 -16.55 7.35 27.88
C PHE A 744 -15.11 7.73 28.22
N VAL A 745 -14.35 8.32 27.30
CA VAL A 745 -12.89 8.46 27.46
C VAL A 745 -12.46 9.93 27.53
N VAL A 746 -11.81 10.30 28.64
CA VAL A 746 -11.16 11.61 28.82
C VAL A 746 -9.65 11.45 28.67
N ARG A 747 -9.06 12.14 27.68
CA ARG A 747 -7.61 12.12 27.43
C ARG A 747 -7.02 13.51 27.60
N ASN A 748 -6.25 13.71 28.66
CA ASN A 748 -5.60 14.99 28.96
C ASN A 748 -4.09 14.80 29.26
N VAL A 749 -3.33 15.88 29.35
CA VAL A 749 -1.88 15.79 29.55
C VAL A 749 -1.58 15.36 31.00
N GLY A 750 -1.13 14.11 31.18
CA GLY A 750 -0.77 13.58 32.50
C GLY A 750 -1.92 13.03 33.34
N ASN A 751 -3.06 12.68 32.72
CA ASN A 751 -4.23 12.08 33.37
C ASN A 751 -4.71 12.82 34.63
N LEU A 752 -4.62 14.15 34.60
CA LEU A 752 -4.90 15.04 35.75
C LEU A 752 -6.40 15.32 35.90
N VAL A 753 -6.84 15.42 37.15
CA VAL A 753 -8.19 15.81 37.55
C VAL A 753 -8.07 17.10 38.36
N PRO A 754 -8.54 18.25 37.84
CA PRO A 754 -8.62 19.47 38.63
C PRO A 754 -9.49 19.28 39.89
N LEU A 755 -9.10 19.92 40.99
CA LEU A 755 -9.96 20.05 42.17
C LEU A 755 -11.14 20.98 41.85
N PRO A 756 -12.36 20.67 42.31
CA PRO A 756 -13.53 21.52 42.09
C PRO A 756 -13.34 22.89 42.75
N GLY A 757 -13.91 23.93 42.13
CA GLY A 757 -13.87 25.31 42.64
C GLY A 757 -12.55 26.06 42.49
N ARG A 758 -11.49 25.47 41.91
CA ARG A 758 -10.24 26.19 41.56
C ARG A 758 -10.27 26.75 40.13
N GLU A 759 -10.36 28.08 40.02
CA GLU A 759 -10.20 28.89 38.80
C GLU A 759 -11.02 28.45 37.57
N SER A 760 -12.00 29.28 37.19
CA SER A 760 -13.02 29.07 36.14
C SER A 760 -12.49 29.06 34.68
N GLY A 761 -11.50 28.22 34.38
CA GLY A 761 -10.89 28.13 33.04
C GLY A 761 -10.60 26.70 32.56
N ASP A 762 -10.57 25.72 33.46
CA ASP A 762 -10.15 24.33 33.16
C ASP A 762 -11.32 23.33 33.33
N ASP A 763 -12.58 23.80 33.23
CA ASP A 763 -13.81 23.05 33.55
C ASP A 763 -14.11 21.84 32.65
N SER A 764 -13.39 21.66 31.55
CA SER A 764 -13.61 20.56 30.59
C SER A 764 -13.49 19.16 31.21
N VAL A 765 -12.71 18.98 32.28
CA VAL A 765 -12.63 17.68 32.98
C VAL A 765 -13.75 17.53 34.01
N ALA A 766 -14.10 18.60 34.73
CA ALA A 766 -15.22 18.60 35.67
C ALA A 766 -16.56 18.32 34.94
N ALA A 767 -16.81 19.03 33.84
CA ALA A 767 -17.98 18.81 32.99
C ALA A 767 -18.04 17.41 32.37
N ALA A 768 -16.88 16.80 32.04
CA ALA A 768 -16.84 15.42 31.55
C ALA A 768 -17.11 14.39 32.67
N ILE A 769 -16.69 14.66 33.90
CA ILE A 769 -17.00 13.84 35.08
C ILE A 769 -18.50 13.95 35.40
N GLU A 770 -19.05 15.17 35.47
CA GLU A 770 -20.48 15.41 35.69
C GLU A 770 -21.33 14.74 34.60
N TYR A 771 -20.99 14.93 33.32
CA TYR A 771 -21.71 14.27 32.23
C TYR A 771 -21.62 12.73 32.29
N ALA A 772 -20.48 12.17 32.69
CA ALA A 772 -20.34 10.72 32.83
C ALA A 772 -21.21 10.15 33.95
N VAL A 773 -21.21 10.79 35.12
CA VAL A 773 -21.91 10.26 36.31
C VAL A 773 -23.40 10.61 36.29
N ASP A 774 -23.77 11.83 35.86
CA ASP A 774 -25.12 12.37 36.04
C ASP A 774 -25.97 12.33 34.75
N VAL A 775 -25.37 12.03 33.59
CA VAL A 775 -26.09 11.95 32.29
C VAL A 775 -25.89 10.60 31.59
N LEU A 776 -24.70 10.01 31.67
CA LEU A 776 -24.41 8.67 31.13
C LEU A 776 -24.53 7.55 32.17
N GLU A 777 -24.68 7.89 33.46
CA GLU A 777 -24.85 6.95 34.57
C GLU A 777 -23.79 5.83 34.58
N VAL A 778 -22.52 6.18 34.33
CA VAL A 778 -21.41 5.22 34.34
C VAL A 778 -21.26 4.58 35.73
N ARG A 779 -20.99 3.26 35.76
CA ARG A 779 -20.86 2.48 37.01
C ARG A 779 -19.45 2.54 37.60
N SER A 780 -18.44 2.93 36.82
CA SER A 780 -17.09 3.12 37.36
C SER A 780 -16.29 4.23 36.67
N ILE A 781 -15.26 4.73 37.37
CA ILE A 781 -14.25 5.65 36.85
C ILE A 781 -12.86 5.05 37.04
N THR A 782 -12.09 4.94 35.96
CA THR A 782 -10.67 4.51 36.04
C THR A 782 -9.73 5.65 35.73
N VAL A 783 -8.77 5.89 36.62
CA VAL A 783 -7.62 6.77 36.37
C VAL A 783 -6.43 5.91 35.93
N CYS A 784 -6.02 6.05 34.67
CA CYS A 784 -4.94 5.28 34.08
C CYS A 784 -3.68 6.14 33.83
N GLY A 785 -2.66 5.94 34.68
CA GLY A 785 -1.29 6.43 34.48
C GLY A 785 -0.45 5.47 33.64
N HIS A 786 0.75 5.89 33.22
CA HIS A 786 1.60 5.05 32.37
C HIS A 786 3.10 5.30 32.49
N SER A 787 3.90 4.32 32.06
CA SER A 787 5.36 4.43 32.07
C SER A 787 5.89 5.46 31.07
N GLY A 788 6.97 6.16 31.47
CA GLY A 788 7.61 7.20 30.66
C GLY A 788 6.65 8.33 30.26
N CYS A 789 5.86 8.84 31.21
CA CYS A 789 4.91 9.92 30.96
C CYS A 789 5.61 11.28 30.83
N GLY A 790 5.58 11.86 29.63
CA GLY A 790 6.20 13.17 29.37
C GLY A 790 5.61 14.32 30.20
N ALA A 791 4.35 14.20 30.66
CA ALA A 791 3.75 15.17 31.56
C ALA A 791 4.37 15.14 32.97
N MET A 792 4.60 13.93 33.51
CA MET A 792 5.26 13.75 34.80
C MET A 792 6.75 14.13 34.75
N GLN A 793 7.43 13.86 33.62
CA GLN A 793 8.79 14.35 33.37
C GLN A 793 8.86 15.89 33.35
N ALA A 794 7.94 16.56 32.65
CA ALA A 794 7.89 18.02 32.61
C ALA A 794 7.55 18.64 33.97
N LEU A 795 6.71 17.97 34.76
CA LEU A 795 6.37 18.36 36.13
C LEU A 795 7.59 18.23 37.08
N LEU A 796 8.33 17.12 37.02
CA LEU A 796 9.58 16.94 37.79
C LEU A 796 10.68 17.94 37.41
N ALA A 797 10.77 18.30 36.13
CA ALA A 797 11.77 19.25 35.62
C ALA A 797 11.35 20.74 35.77
N SER A 798 10.26 21.05 36.48
CA SER A 798 9.72 22.41 36.56
C SER A 798 10.40 23.29 37.61
N GLU A 799 11.40 24.05 37.18
CA GLU A 799 12.04 25.10 38.00
C GLU A 799 11.04 26.13 38.57
N PRO A 800 11.17 26.56 39.85
CA PRO A 800 10.40 27.67 40.41
C PRO A 800 10.63 28.99 39.65
N GLY A 801 9.54 29.73 39.36
CA GLY A 801 9.62 31.07 38.77
C GLY A 801 9.69 31.17 37.23
N ALA A 802 9.69 30.06 36.48
CA ALA A 802 9.64 30.12 35.02
C ALA A 802 8.27 30.60 34.47
N ALA A 803 8.25 31.09 33.23
CA ALA A 803 7.10 31.75 32.60
C ALA A 803 5.81 30.90 32.57
N GLN A 804 4.66 31.54 32.81
CA GLN A 804 3.35 30.91 32.92
C GLN A 804 2.73 30.54 31.56
N THR A 805 3.15 29.41 31.01
CA THR A 805 2.56 28.82 29.79
C THR A 805 1.22 28.12 30.10
N PRO A 806 0.34 27.88 29.10
CA PRO A 806 -0.86 27.07 29.29
C PRO A 806 -0.55 25.67 29.82
N LEU A 807 0.53 25.03 29.35
CA LEU A 807 0.99 23.73 29.84
C LEU A 807 1.40 23.80 31.31
N ARG A 808 2.13 24.85 31.74
CA ARG A 808 2.54 25.00 33.15
C ARG A 808 1.35 25.25 34.06
N ARG A 809 0.33 26.00 33.61
CA ARG A 809 -0.94 26.12 34.34
C ARG A 809 -1.65 24.77 34.43
N TRP A 810 -1.75 24.01 33.34
CA TRP A 810 -2.36 22.67 33.39
C TRP A 810 -1.64 21.72 34.35
N LEU A 811 -0.30 21.65 34.30
CA LEU A 811 0.49 20.78 35.17
C LEU A 811 0.41 21.16 36.67
N ARG A 812 -0.11 22.35 37.03
CA ARG A 812 -0.37 22.76 38.43
C ARG A 812 -1.32 21.81 39.17
N HIS A 813 -2.14 21.05 38.45
CA HIS A 813 -3.02 20.03 39.04
C HIS A 813 -2.29 18.73 39.45
N GLY A 814 -1.05 18.54 38.98
CA GLY A 814 -0.15 17.45 39.42
C GLY A 814 0.78 17.82 40.58
N GLU A 815 0.86 19.10 40.96
CA GLU A 815 1.68 19.57 42.08
C GLU A 815 1.39 18.84 43.42
N PRO A 816 0.13 18.52 43.79
CA PRO A 816 -0.15 17.69 44.97
C PRO A 816 0.47 16.29 44.89
N SER A 817 0.66 15.74 43.68
CA SER A 817 1.32 14.45 43.45
C SER A 817 2.84 14.53 43.72
N LEU A 818 3.49 15.66 43.40
CA LEU A 818 4.88 15.91 43.77
C LEU A 818 5.03 16.02 45.29
N GLN A 819 4.19 16.85 45.93
CA GLN A 819 4.20 17.05 47.38
C GLN A 819 3.96 15.74 48.15
N ARG A 820 3.09 14.88 47.63
CA ARG A 820 2.88 13.52 48.13
C ARG A 820 4.08 12.62 47.97
N MET A 821 4.78 12.70 46.84
CA MET A 821 5.97 11.89 46.58
C MET A 821 7.14 12.31 47.50
N SER A 822 7.23 13.60 47.84
CA SER A 822 8.27 14.13 48.73
C SER A 822 7.95 14.02 50.23
N ALA A 823 6.75 13.57 50.62
CA ALA A 823 6.39 13.43 52.03
C ALA A 823 6.96 12.13 52.61
N GLU A 824 7.76 12.24 53.69
CA GLU A 824 8.39 11.09 54.35
C GLU A 824 7.40 10.26 55.20
N ASP A 825 6.28 10.85 55.63
CA ASP A 825 5.30 10.24 56.54
C ASP A 825 4.24 9.32 55.87
N ARG A 826 4.41 8.92 54.60
CA ARG A 826 3.41 8.11 53.88
C ARG A 826 4.02 6.99 53.03
N PRO A 827 3.39 5.79 52.98
CA PRO A 827 3.83 4.72 52.10
C PRO A 827 3.69 5.13 50.62
N TRP A 828 4.78 4.97 49.88
CA TRP A 828 4.82 5.28 48.45
C TRP A 828 4.02 4.26 47.63
N ALA A 829 3.37 4.76 46.57
CA ALA A 829 2.69 3.90 45.61
C ALA A 829 3.72 3.09 44.81
N ARG A 830 3.57 1.76 44.76
CA ARG A 830 4.56 0.82 44.18
C ARG A 830 3.88 -0.26 43.35
N LEU A 831 4.61 -0.89 42.44
CA LEU A 831 4.13 -2.11 41.79
C LEU A 831 4.30 -3.33 42.71
N ALA A 832 3.50 -4.37 42.49
CA ALA A 832 3.74 -5.68 43.07
C ALA A 832 5.06 -6.26 42.55
N GLY A 833 5.79 -6.98 43.42
CA GLY A 833 7.04 -7.66 43.06
C GLY A 833 8.26 -6.77 42.76
N ARG A 834 8.13 -5.45 42.53
CA ARG A 834 9.28 -4.58 42.26
C ARG A 834 9.15 -3.14 42.78
N ALA A 835 10.29 -2.54 43.07
CA ALA A 835 10.40 -1.09 43.23
C ALA A 835 10.17 -0.36 41.89
N PRO A 836 9.76 0.93 41.92
CA PRO A 836 9.79 1.79 40.74
C PRO A 836 11.19 1.89 40.14
N ALA A 837 11.29 1.95 38.82
CA ALA A 837 12.56 2.02 38.11
C ALA A 837 13.24 3.40 38.22
N ASP A 838 12.44 4.47 38.32
CA ASP A 838 12.92 5.84 38.48
C ASP A 838 11.87 6.74 39.18
N ALA A 839 12.24 8.00 39.44
CA ALA A 839 11.36 8.99 40.05
C ALA A 839 10.16 9.39 39.17
N VAL A 840 10.22 9.16 37.85
CA VAL A 840 9.11 9.43 36.93
C VAL A 840 8.05 8.35 37.08
N GLU A 841 8.44 7.08 37.15
CA GLU A 841 7.53 5.97 37.43
C GLU A 841 6.90 6.11 38.82
N GLN A 842 7.69 6.44 39.85
CA GLN A 842 7.15 6.75 41.18
C GLN A 842 6.12 7.88 41.13
N LEU A 843 6.40 8.98 40.41
CA LEU A 843 5.44 10.06 40.27
C LEU A 843 4.20 9.64 39.48
N CYS A 844 4.31 8.83 38.42
CA CYS A 844 3.17 8.30 37.68
C CYS A 844 2.22 7.50 38.58
N LEU A 845 2.75 6.57 39.40
CA LEU A 845 1.97 5.77 40.35
C LEU A 845 1.32 6.66 41.43
N THR A 846 2.11 7.58 42.00
CA THR A 846 1.64 8.54 43.02
C THR A 846 0.55 9.46 42.48
N ASN A 847 0.67 9.87 41.22
CA ASN A 847 -0.30 10.72 40.52
C ASN A 847 -1.64 10.01 40.37
N VAL A 848 -1.69 8.75 39.94
CA VAL A 848 -2.95 7.99 39.85
C VAL A 848 -3.71 8.04 41.18
N VAL A 849 -3.05 7.77 42.30
CA VAL A 849 -3.69 7.81 43.63
C VAL A 849 -4.11 9.23 44.04
N GLN A 850 -3.34 10.25 43.68
CA GLN A 850 -3.73 11.65 43.92
C GLN A 850 -4.98 12.05 43.12
N GLN A 851 -5.08 11.67 41.84
CA GLN A 851 -6.22 12.05 41.01
C GLN A 851 -7.49 11.27 41.39
N LEU A 852 -7.37 10.05 41.94
CA LEU A 852 -8.51 9.33 42.56
C LEU A 852 -9.03 10.05 43.82
N GLU A 853 -8.18 10.73 44.59
CA GLU A 853 -8.62 11.58 45.70
C GLU A 853 -9.24 12.88 45.20
N HIS A 854 -8.75 13.46 44.10
CA HIS A 854 -9.43 14.59 43.46
C HIS A 854 -10.82 14.20 42.93
N LEU A 855 -10.99 13.04 42.30
CA LEU A 855 -12.30 12.53 41.87
C LEU A 855 -13.30 12.47 43.03
N ARG A 856 -12.90 11.92 44.19
CA ARG A 856 -13.73 11.86 45.41
C ARG A 856 -14.16 13.23 45.95
N SER A 857 -13.57 14.34 45.50
CA SER A 857 -13.97 15.69 45.89
C SER A 857 -15.03 16.34 44.97
N HIS A 858 -15.26 15.82 43.76
CA HIS A 858 -16.32 16.28 42.85
C HIS A 858 -17.69 15.85 43.37
N GLU A 859 -18.69 16.73 43.33
CA GLU A 859 -19.97 16.51 44.01
C GLU A 859 -20.77 15.33 43.43
N SER A 860 -20.84 15.19 42.11
CA SER A 860 -21.46 14.07 41.39
C SER A 860 -20.86 12.73 41.80
N VAL A 861 -19.53 12.62 41.70
CA VAL A 861 -18.75 11.43 42.10
C VAL A 861 -18.94 11.11 43.59
N ALA A 862 -18.84 12.12 44.45
CA ALA A 862 -19.01 11.94 45.89
C ALA A 862 -20.43 11.53 46.27
N ARG A 863 -21.45 11.97 45.52
CA ARG A 863 -22.85 11.53 45.68
C ARG A 863 -23.01 10.07 45.25
N ALA A 864 -22.60 9.71 44.05
CA ALA A 864 -22.76 8.36 43.51
C ALA A 864 -21.97 7.30 44.32
N LEU A 865 -20.76 7.63 44.79
CA LEU A 865 -20.00 6.80 45.73
C LEU A 865 -20.73 6.55 47.06
N ARG A 866 -21.41 7.57 47.62
CA ARG A 866 -22.21 7.40 48.85
C ARG A 866 -23.49 6.59 48.62
N ALA A 867 -24.01 6.58 47.39
CA ALA A 867 -25.16 5.77 46.99
C ALA A 867 -24.79 4.31 46.68
N GLY A 868 -23.50 4.01 46.47
CA GLY A 868 -23.03 2.70 45.98
C GLY A 868 -23.26 2.49 44.48
N GLU A 869 -23.48 3.57 43.73
CA GLU A 869 -23.80 3.57 42.30
C GLU A 869 -22.54 3.67 41.41
N LEU A 870 -21.37 3.96 42.01
CA LEU A 870 -20.14 4.29 41.30
C LEU A 870 -18.90 3.74 42.02
N GLU A 871 -18.00 3.11 41.27
CA GLU A 871 -16.68 2.64 41.75
C GLU A 871 -15.52 3.47 41.17
N LEU A 872 -14.36 3.48 41.86
CA LEU A 872 -13.16 4.19 41.44
C LEU A 872 -11.93 3.27 41.38
N HIS A 873 -11.37 3.02 40.19
CA HIS A 873 -10.21 2.16 40.03
C HIS A 873 -8.93 2.94 39.66
N GLY A 874 -7.82 2.62 40.32
CA GLY A 874 -6.49 3.07 39.90
C GLY A 874 -5.88 2.08 38.92
N MET A 875 -5.32 2.57 37.81
CA MET A 875 -4.63 1.74 36.83
C MET A 875 -3.26 2.33 36.46
N TYR A 876 -2.28 1.46 36.25
CA TYR A 876 -0.99 1.81 35.66
C TYR A 876 -0.67 0.91 34.47
N PHE A 877 -0.30 1.51 33.34
CA PHE A 877 0.05 0.78 32.12
C PHE A 877 1.54 0.93 31.78
N HIS A 878 2.29 -0.17 31.83
CA HIS A 878 3.70 -0.20 31.49
C HIS A 878 3.88 -0.41 29.97
N VAL A 879 4.03 0.70 29.25
CA VAL A 879 4.07 0.77 27.78
C VAL A 879 5.19 -0.08 27.16
N GLY A 880 6.33 -0.22 27.84
CA GLY A 880 7.48 -0.99 27.35
C GLY A 880 7.29 -2.51 27.41
N GLU A 881 6.44 -2.99 28.30
CA GLU A 881 6.14 -4.42 28.50
C GLU A 881 4.73 -4.81 28.02
N ALA A 882 3.93 -3.81 27.61
CA ALA A 882 2.50 -3.95 27.30
C ALA A 882 1.66 -4.53 28.47
N GLN A 883 2.07 -4.27 29.71
CA GLN A 883 1.46 -4.82 30.92
C GLN A 883 0.56 -3.80 31.63
N ALA A 884 -0.61 -4.25 32.07
CA ALA A 884 -1.52 -3.50 32.92
C ALA A 884 -1.39 -3.91 34.40
N TYR A 885 -1.59 -2.94 35.29
CA TYR A 885 -1.64 -3.11 36.73
C TYR A 885 -2.83 -2.35 37.32
N LEU A 886 -3.49 -2.91 38.34
CA LEU A 886 -4.58 -2.29 39.07
C LEU A 886 -4.18 -2.00 40.52
N LEU A 887 -4.61 -0.85 41.05
CA LEU A 887 -4.43 -0.47 42.44
C LEU A 887 -5.36 -1.33 43.31
N THR A 888 -4.80 -2.13 44.22
CA THR A 888 -5.59 -2.97 45.12
C THR A 888 -6.20 -2.14 46.25
N GLU A 889 -7.50 -2.29 46.51
CA GLU A 889 -8.15 -1.70 47.68
C GLU A 889 -8.10 -2.69 48.85
N GLY A 890 -7.33 -2.38 49.91
CA GLY A 890 -7.28 -3.22 51.11
C GLY A 890 -6.01 -3.17 51.97
N HIS A 891 -4.94 -2.52 51.53
CA HIS A 891 -3.72 -2.33 52.33
C HIS A 891 -3.34 -0.87 52.49
N GLU A 892 -2.70 -0.55 53.63
CA GLU A 892 -2.09 0.77 53.87
C GLU A 892 -0.98 1.06 52.83
N ASP A 893 -0.33 0.00 52.36
CA ASP A 893 0.52 0.00 51.16
C ASP A 893 -0.32 0.15 49.88
N ARG A 894 -0.11 1.27 49.18
CA ARG A 894 -0.75 1.59 47.89
C ARG A 894 -0.11 0.79 46.74
N VAL A 895 -0.40 -0.51 46.67
CA VAL A 895 0.19 -1.45 45.70
C VAL A 895 -0.63 -1.54 44.41
N PHE A 896 0.06 -1.50 43.27
CA PHE A 896 -0.48 -1.82 41.96
C PHE A 896 -0.07 -3.25 41.57
N ASP A 897 -1.03 -4.19 41.57
CA ASP A 897 -0.76 -5.59 41.24
C ASP A 897 -1.05 -5.91 39.76
N HIS A 898 -0.52 -7.01 39.27
CA HIS A 898 -0.80 -7.53 37.94
C HIS A 898 -2.26 -7.95 37.84
N VAL A 899 -2.94 -7.57 36.75
CA VAL A 899 -4.27 -8.11 36.43
C VAL A 899 -4.12 -9.60 36.11
N GLY A 900 -4.54 -10.45 37.05
CA GLY A 900 -4.48 -11.90 36.97
C GLY A 900 -5.81 -12.53 36.56
N VAL A 901 -5.81 -13.86 36.42
CA VAL A 901 -7.03 -14.62 36.07
C VAL A 901 -8.09 -14.55 37.18
N ALA A 902 -7.70 -14.23 38.42
CA ALA A 902 -8.58 -14.11 39.59
C ALA A 902 -9.21 -12.71 39.76
N ASP A 903 -8.81 -11.71 38.95
CA ASP A 903 -9.41 -10.36 38.97
C ASP A 903 -10.59 -10.24 37.96
N LEU A 904 -10.97 -11.34 37.32
CA LEU A 904 -12.10 -11.42 36.38
C LEU A 904 -13.44 -11.74 37.08
N SER A 905 -13.38 -12.05 38.38
CA SER A 905 -14.47 -12.58 39.21
C SER A 905 -15.31 -11.53 39.95
N ALA A 906 -14.96 -10.24 39.83
CA ALA A 906 -15.48 -9.13 40.65
C ALA A 906 -16.54 -8.31 39.91
#